data_AF-A0A9R0QQW2-F1
#
_entry.id   AF-A0A9R0QQW2-F1
#
_cell.length_a   1.000
_cell.length_b   1.000
_cell.length_c   1.000
_cell.angle_alpha   90.00
_cell.angle_beta   90.00
_cell.angle_gamma   90.00
#
_symmetry.space_group_name_H-M   'P 1'
#
loop_
_entity.id
_entity.type
_entity.pdbx_description
1 polymer ?
#
loop_
_entity_poly.entity_id
_entity_poly.type
_entity_poly.pdbx_seq_one_letter_code
_entity_poly.pdbx_strand_id
1 'polypeptide(L)'
;MVRFAMEQPQTMASYSVSDAVATYYLYMTYVHPFIFSLATIIPMSPDEVLRKGSGTLCEMLLMVQAFQANIICPNKHQADLEKFYNNRLVESETYIGGHVECLETGVFRSDLPTKFQLEPSAFEQLIENLDRDLQYAIAVEGKLDIDSVTNYDEVKDAIKQKLVSLRDHPTREECPLIYHLDVAAMYPNIILTNRLQPPSIVTDVDCTACDFNRPGKNCLRTLEWVWRGETYTAKKSDYHHIKRQIESEMIQTGGVTSSKPFLDLSKPEHLLKLKDRLKKYCQKAYKRVVDKPITEVREAGICMRENSFYVDTVRSFRDRRYEYKGLNKTWKGKLSEAKASGNSIKIQEAQDMVVLYDSLQLAHKCILNSFYGYVMRKGARWYSMEMAGVVTYTGAKIIQNARLLVDKIGRPLELDTDGIWCVLPGSFPENFTFKTKAEKKLTISYPCVMLNVDVARTNTNDQYQTLKDPVSKLYTTNSECSIEFEVDGPYKAMILPASKEEGILIKKRYAVFNEDGTLAELKGFEIKRRGELKLIKVFQAEVFDKFLHGSTLEECYAAVASVANRWLDLLDNQGIDISDSELLGFISESSTMSKSLVDYGEQKSCAVTTAKRLAEFLGDSMVKDKGLHCQYIVAREPQGTPVSERAVPVAIFETDAGNIFHANRCFCIPKLFNLLTFSCYPRI
;
A
#
# COMPACT_ATOMS: atom_id res chain seq x y z
N MET A 1 -17.53 15.18 -29.43
CA MET A 1 -16.67 16.37 -29.63
C MET A 1 -16.70 16.89 -31.06
N VAL A 2 -16.33 16.12 -32.09
CA VAL A 2 -16.33 16.59 -33.51
C VAL A 2 -17.68 17.16 -33.95
N ARG A 3 -18.79 16.48 -33.63
CA ARG A 3 -20.15 16.97 -33.89
C ARG A 3 -20.47 18.30 -33.17
N PHE A 4 -20.02 18.45 -31.92
CA PHE A 4 -20.22 19.68 -31.14
C PHE A 4 -19.44 20.86 -31.73
N ALA A 5 -18.34 20.62 -32.47
CA ALA A 5 -17.64 21.69 -33.18
C ALA A 5 -18.54 22.37 -34.24
N MET A 6 -19.43 21.60 -34.87
CA MET A 6 -20.36 22.09 -35.90
C MET A 6 -21.68 22.59 -35.30
N GLU A 7 -22.25 21.84 -34.34
CA GLU A 7 -23.61 22.07 -33.85
C GLU A 7 -23.66 22.94 -32.58
N GLN A 8 -22.63 22.87 -31.72
CA GLN A 8 -22.61 23.53 -30.40
C GLN A 8 -21.22 24.11 -30.08
N PRO A 9 -20.69 25.04 -30.90
CA PRO A 9 -19.32 25.52 -30.78
C PRO A 9 -19.06 26.20 -29.42
N GLN A 10 -20.06 26.88 -28.85
CA GLN A 10 -19.93 27.51 -27.52
C GLN A 10 -19.73 26.46 -26.42
N THR A 11 -20.48 25.36 -26.43
CA THR A 11 -20.32 24.27 -25.47
C THR A 11 -18.94 23.61 -25.60
N MET A 12 -18.47 23.40 -26.84
CA MET A 12 -17.13 22.87 -27.09
C MET A 12 -16.02 23.82 -26.64
N ALA A 13 -16.17 25.13 -26.87
CA ALA A 13 -15.23 26.14 -26.40
C ALA A 13 -15.18 26.19 -24.87
N SER A 14 -16.34 26.17 -24.20
CA SER A 14 -16.42 26.10 -22.74
C SER A 14 -15.75 24.84 -22.17
N TYR A 15 -15.97 23.68 -22.79
CA TYR A 15 -15.28 22.43 -22.42
C TYR A 15 -13.75 22.57 -22.58
N SER A 16 -13.29 23.09 -23.73
CA SER A 16 -11.86 23.30 -24.00
C SER A 16 -11.20 24.23 -22.98
N VAL A 17 -11.86 25.36 -22.66
CA VAL A 17 -11.40 26.29 -21.63
C VAL A 17 -11.42 25.62 -20.26
N SER A 18 -12.44 24.82 -19.96
CA SER A 18 -12.52 24.07 -18.70
C SER A 18 -11.35 23.11 -18.52
N ASP A 19 -10.97 22.35 -19.56
CA ASP A 19 -9.81 21.46 -19.54
C ASP A 19 -8.50 22.24 -19.38
N ALA A 20 -8.35 23.38 -20.06
CA ALA A 20 -7.16 24.23 -19.92
C ALA A 20 -7.04 24.82 -18.50
N VAL A 21 -8.14 25.32 -17.94
CA VAL A 21 -8.19 25.86 -16.57
C VAL A 21 -7.91 24.76 -15.55
N ALA A 22 -8.56 23.60 -15.67
CA ALA A 22 -8.32 22.46 -14.79
C ALA A 22 -6.86 22.00 -14.86
N THR A 23 -6.28 21.89 -16.06
CA THR A 23 -4.88 21.49 -16.26
C THR A 23 -3.92 22.51 -15.66
N TYR A 24 -4.15 23.80 -15.89
CA TYR A 24 -3.32 24.87 -15.34
C TYR A 24 -3.33 24.88 -13.82
N TYR A 25 -4.50 24.84 -13.18
CA TYR A 25 -4.59 24.85 -11.72
C TYR A 25 -4.13 23.52 -11.09
N LEU A 26 -4.35 22.38 -11.75
CA LEU A 26 -3.77 21.11 -11.32
C LEU A 26 -2.25 21.19 -11.30
N TYR A 27 -1.65 21.75 -12.36
CA TYR A 27 -0.21 21.94 -12.45
C TYR A 27 0.28 22.92 -11.38
N MET A 28 -0.28 24.13 -11.31
CA MET A 28 0.19 25.18 -10.39
C MET A 28 0.00 24.81 -8.92
N THR A 29 -1.08 24.10 -8.58
CA THR A 29 -1.40 23.76 -7.19
C THR A 29 -0.65 22.53 -6.70
N TYR A 30 -0.50 21.49 -7.54
CA TYR A 30 0.01 20.20 -7.09
C TYR A 30 1.36 19.84 -7.74
N VAL A 31 1.47 19.92 -9.07
CA VAL A 31 2.63 19.39 -9.79
C VAL A 31 3.84 20.31 -9.68
N HIS A 32 3.63 21.61 -9.87
CA HIS A 32 4.69 22.61 -9.88
C HIS A 32 5.46 22.65 -8.54
N PRO A 33 4.83 22.91 -7.38
CA PRO A 33 5.56 22.98 -6.11
C PRO A 33 6.22 21.63 -5.79
N PHE A 34 5.56 20.50 -6.06
CA PHE A 34 6.08 19.17 -5.77
C PHE A 34 7.32 18.82 -6.60
N ILE A 35 7.27 18.99 -7.93
CA ILE A 35 8.37 18.61 -8.82
C ILE A 35 9.58 19.52 -8.64
N PHE A 36 9.37 20.84 -8.53
CA PHE A 36 10.48 21.76 -8.30
C PHE A 36 11.11 21.55 -6.92
N SER A 37 10.30 21.25 -5.90
CA SER A 37 10.81 20.85 -4.58
C SER A 37 11.69 19.60 -4.66
N LEU A 38 11.26 18.56 -5.37
CA LEU A 38 12.09 17.36 -5.59
C LEU A 38 13.36 17.66 -6.40
N ALA A 39 13.30 18.55 -7.38
CA ALA A 39 14.45 18.94 -8.19
C ALA A 39 15.50 19.76 -7.40
N THR A 40 15.15 20.34 -6.24
CA THR A 40 16.13 20.99 -5.35
C THR A 40 17.07 19.99 -4.67
N ILE A 41 16.64 18.74 -4.52
CA ILE A 41 17.37 17.69 -3.78
C ILE A 41 17.91 16.59 -4.69
N ILE A 42 17.21 16.28 -5.79
CA ILE A 42 17.62 15.24 -6.75
C ILE A 42 18.41 15.92 -7.88
N PRO A 43 19.60 15.40 -8.25
CA PRO A 43 20.45 15.98 -9.30
C PRO A 43 19.90 15.65 -10.71
N MET A 44 18.65 16.02 -10.99
CA MET A 44 17.96 15.78 -12.24
C MET A 44 17.13 17.00 -12.63
N SER A 45 16.90 17.17 -13.92
CA SER A 45 15.98 18.22 -14.40
C SER A 45 14.55 17.95 -13.91
N PRO A 46 13.70 18.97 -13.72
CA PRO A 46 12.28 18.80 -13.37
C PRO A 46 11.54 17.82 -14.29
N ASP A 47 11.92 17.83 -15.57
CA ASP A 47 11.39 16.98 -16.63
C ASP A 47 11.69 15.48 -16.39
N GLU A 48 12.89 15.15 -15.90
CA GLU A 48 13.26 13.80 -15.50
C GLU A 48 12.64 13.40 -14.16
N VAL A 49 12.65 14.31 -13.18
CA VAL A 49 12.02 14.07 -11.87
C VAL A 49 10.56 13.67 -12.01
N LEU A 50 9.82 14.31 -12.93
CA LEU A 50 8.43 14.00 -13.22
C LEU A 50 8.22 12.63 -13.88
N ARG A 51 9.15 12.17 -14.72
CA ARG A 51 8.94 10.96 -15.55
C ARG A 51 9.63 9.70 -15.03
N LYS A 52 10.68 9.82 -14.23
CA LYS A 52 11.41 8.66 -13.69
C LYS A 52 10.65 8.08 -12.50
N GLY A 53 10.64 6.75 -12.39
CA GLY A 53 10.07 6.08 -11.22
C GLY A 53 10.86 6.42 -9.95
N SER A 54 10.19 6.47 -8.80
CA SER A 54 10.76 6.89 -7.51
C SER A 54 12.03 6.13 -7.11
N GLY A 55 12.12 4.83 -7.41
CA GLY A 55 13.35 4.05 -7.17
C GLY A 55 14.57 4.53 -7.96
N THR A 56 14.38 5.18 -9.12
CA THR A 56 15.48 5.83 -9.85
C THR A 56 15.90 7.14 -9.19
N LEU A 57 14.93 7.90 -8.65
CA LEU A 57 15.20 9.11 -7.89
C LEU A 57 16.01 8.78 -6.62
N CYS A 58 15.64 7.71 -5.90
CA CYS A 58 16.43 7.16 -4.78
C CYS A 58 17.85 6.78 -5.22
N GLU A 59 18.01 6.10 -6.36
CA GLU A 59 19.33 5.71 -6.87
C GLU A 59 20.23 6.93 -7.11
N MET A 60 19.71 8.01 -7.70
CA MET A 60 20.49 9.23 -7.95
C MET A 60 20.93 9.91 -6.65
N LEU A 61 20.03 9.98 -5.67
CA LEU A 61 20.34 10.53 -4.35
C LEU A 61 21.46 9.73 -3.66
N LEU A 62 21.34 8.41 -3.66
CA LEU A 62 22.36 7.52 -3.10
C LEU A 62 23.68 7.62 -3.85
N MET A 63 23.67 7.84 -5.17
CA MET A 63 24.88 8.08 -5.96
C MET A 63 25.59 9.38 -5.57
N VAL A 64 24.85 10.47 -5.30
CA VAL A 64 25.44 11.71 -4.79
C VAL A 64 26.08 11.49 -3.41
N GLN A 65 25.37 10.80 -2.51
CA GLN A 65 25.84 10.56 -1.15
C GLN A 65 27.05 9.61 -1.13
N ALA A 66 27.05 8.56 -1.97
CA ALA A 66 28.19 7.69 -2.16
C ALA A 66 29.40 8.45 -2.74
N PHE A 67 29.18 9.32 -3.73
CA PHE A 67 30.25 10.16 -4.30
C PHE A 67 30.86 11.10 -3.25
N GLN A 68 30.02 11.78 -2.46
CA GLN A 68 30.47 12.65 -1.36
C GLN A 68 31.24 11.89 -0.28
N ALA A 69 30.87 10.64 0.00
CA ALA A 69 31.56 9.76 0.93
C ALA A 69 32.78 9.04 0.32
N ASN A 70 33.15 9.34 -0.95
CA ASN A 70 34.22 8.68 -1.70
C ASN A 70 34.06 7.15 -1.79
N ILE A 71 32.82 6.69 -1.99
CA ILE A 71 32.44 5.28 -2.12
C ILE A 71 32.19 4.96 -3.59
N ILE A 72 32.81 3.88 -4.06
CA ILE A 72 32.60 3.40 -5.43
C ILE A 72 31.18 2.89 -5.57
N CYS A 73 30.44 3.46 -6.51
CA CYS A 73 29.09 2.99 -6.84
C CYS A 73 29.14 1.59 -7.48
N PRO A 74 28.45 0.58 -6.93
CA PRO A 74 28.42 -0.75 -7.53
C PRO A 74 27.81 -0.73 -8.93
N ASN A 75 28.16 -1.74 -9.74
CA ASN A 75 27.46 -2.01 -11.00
C ASN A 75 25.98 -2.34 -10.72
N LYS A 76 25.13 -2.14 -11.74
CA LYS A 76 23.72 -2.52 -11.63
C LYS A 76 23.59 -4.02 -11.40
N HIS A 77 22.80 -4.41 -10.41
CA HIS A 77 22.55 -5.81 -10.08
C HIS A 77 21.98 -6.57 -11.28
N GLN A 78 22.55 -7.74 -11.57
CA GLN A 78 22.05 -8.69 -12.54
C GLN A 78 21.54 -9.91 -11.78
N ALA A 79 20.28 -10.25 -11.98
CA ALA A 79 19.68 -11.41 -11.32
C ALA A 79 20.39 -12.69 -11.77
N ASP A 80 20.63 -13.61 -10.84
CA ASP A 80 21.09 -14.95 -11.18
C ASP A 80 19.93 -15.74 -11.79
N LEU A 81 20.16 -16.31 -12.97
CA LEU A 81 19.11 -16.86 -13.82
C LEU A 81 18.98 -18.39 -13.65
N GLU A 82 19.98 -19.05 -13.05
CA GLU A 82 20.03 -20.50 -12.84
C GLU A 82 20.25 -20.85 -11.36
N LYS A 83 19.45 -20.27 -10.46
CA LYS A 83 19.49 -20.59 -9.03
C LYS A 83 18.75 -21.89 -8.73
N PHE A 84 19.38 -22.76 -7.93
CA PHE A 84 18.76 -24.01 -7.45
C PHE A 84 18.51 -23.96 -5.95
N TYR A 85 17.38 -24.51 -5.53
CA TYR A 85 17.03 -24.76 -4.14
C TYR A 85 16.57 -26.22 -4.02
N ASN A 86 17.17 -27.00 -3.10
CA ASN A 86 16.88 -28.42 -2.92
C ASN A 86 16.83 -29.24 -4.23
N ASN A 87 17.85 -29.05 -5.09
CA ASN A 87 17.97 -29.71 -6.40
C ASN A 87 16.83 -29.41 -7.39
N ARG A 88 16.16 -28.27 -7.24
CA ARG A 88 15.12 -27.79 -8.17
C ARG A 88 15.43 -26.37 -8.58
N LEU A 89 15.14 -26.04 -9.83
CA LEU A 89 15.34 -24.70 -10.36
C LEU A 89 14.33 -23.74 -9.71
N VAL A 90 14.81 -22.61 -9.22
CA VAL A 90 13.98 -21.52 -8.68
C VAL A 90 13.33 -20.78 -9.86
N GLU A 91 12.01 -20.73 -9.86
CA GLU A 91 11.23 -19.95 -10.84
C GLU A 91 11.27 -18.47 -10.46
N SER A 92 10.96 -18.21 -9.19
CA SER A 92 11.02 -16.92 -8.54
C SER A 92 11.35 -17.07 -7.06
N GLU A 93 11.99 -16.06 -6.49
CA GLU A 93 12.25 -15.96 -5.06
C GLU A 93 12.03 -14.53 -4.59
N THR A 94 11.61 -14.41 -3.34
CA THR A 94 11.32 -13.17 -2.65
C THR A 94 11.42 -13.44 -1.14
N TYR A 95 10.98 -12.48 -0.34
CA TYR A 95 10.76 -12.60 1.10
C TYR A 95 9.27 -12.47 1.40
N ILE A 96 8.87 -12.82 2.63
CA ILE A 96 7.51 -12.55 3.12
C ILE A 96 7.36 -11.04 3.39
N GLY A 97 6.40 -10.42 2.71
CA GLY A 97 6.13 -8.98 2.80
C GLY A 97 5.39 -8.57 4.09
N GLY A 98 4.74 -7.41 4.04
CA GLY A 98 3.95 -6.89 5.17
C GLY A 98 2.84 -7.86 5.61
N HIS A 99 2.60 -7.90 6.93
CA HIS A 99 1.56 -8.72 7.54
C HIS A 99 0.21 -8.03 7.41
N VAL A 100 -0.83 -8.76 7.01
CA VAL A 100 -2.17 -8.21 6.82
C VAL A 100 -3.20 -9.20 7.32
N GLU A 101 -4.09 -8.76 8.20
CA GLU A 101 -5.16 -9.56 8.78
C GLU A 101 -6.46 -8.77 8.79
N CYS A 102 -7.56 -9.42 8.44
CA CYS A 102 -8.91 -8.95 8.76
C CYS A 102 -9.37 -9.83 9.91
N LEU A 103 -9.86 -9.22 10.99
CA LEU A 103 -10.16 -9.89 12.24
C LEU A 103 -11.65 -9.86 12.52
N GLU A 104 -12.30 -8.74 12.21
CA GLU A 104 -13.73 -8.57 12.38
C GLU A 104 -14.36 -7.84 11.19
N THR A 105 -15.66 -8.06 11.00
CA THR A 105 -16.46 -7.42 9.94
C THR A 105 -17.74 -6.86 10.54
N GLY A 106 -18.29 -5.81 9.93
CA GLY A 106 -19.52 -5.18 10.38
C GLY A 106 -19.42 -3.66 10.44
N VAL A 107 -20.36 -3.07 11.17
CA VAL A 107 -20.48 -1.63 11.39
C VAL A 107 -20.12 -1.32 12.83
N PHE A 108 -19.07 -0.52 13.02
CA PHE A 108 -18.66 0.02 14.32
C PHE A 108 -18.87 1.51 14.30
N ARG A 109 -19.56 2.04 15.32
CA ARG A 109 -19.87 3.46 15.43
C ARG A 109 -19.69 3.95 16.85
N SER A 110 -19.23 5.19 17.01
CA SER A 110 -19.02 5.82 18.32
C SER A 110 -20.32 6.06 19.10
N ASP A 111 -21.48 5.97 18.44
CA ASP A 111 -22.80 6.11 19.06
C ASP A 111 -23.59 4.79 19.20
N LEU A 112 -23.00 3.65 18.78
CA LEU A 112 -23.61 2.33 18.92
C LEU A 112 -22.85 1.48 19.95
N PRO A 113 -23.53 0.96 21.00
CA PRO A 113 -22.88 0.12 22.01
C PRO A 113 -22.21 -1.11 21.39
N THR A 114 -20.99 -1.40 21.85
CA THR A 114 -20.22 -2.57 21.46
C THR A 114 -19.92 -3.40 22.69
N LYS A 115 -20.07 -4.73 22.56
CA LYS A 115 -19.70 -5.67 23.62
C LYS A 115 -18.19 -5.88 23.65
N PHE A 116 -17.62 -5.82 24.84
CA PHE A 116 -16.21 -6.06 25.11
C PHE A 116 -16.05 -7.20 26.10
N GLN A 117 -15.08 -8.07 25.82
CA GLN A 117 -14.62 -9.10 26.73
C GLN A 117 -13.12 -8.90 26.92
N LEU A 118 -12.78 -8.19 28.00
CA LEU A 118 -11.42 -7.75 28.29
C LEU A 118 -10.66 -8.81 29.11
N GLU A 119 -9.32 -8.85 29.00
CA GLU A 119 -8.47 -9.75 29.80
C GLU A 119 -7.92 -9.01 31.04
N PRO A 120 -8.39 -9.29 32.28
CA PRO A 120 -7.97 -8.55 33.48
C PRO A 120 -6.45 -8.56 33.73
N SER A 121 -5.77 -9.65 33.35
CA SER A 121 -4.31 -9.79 33.47
C SER A 121 -3.56 -8.72 32.67
N ALA A 122 -4.08 -8.32 31.51
CA ALA A 122 -3.48 -7.29 30.67
C ALA A 122 -3.59 -5.91 31.33
N PHE A 123 -4.73 -5.61 31.96
CA PHE A 123 -4.90 -4.35 32.70
C PHE A 123 -4.05 -4.30 33.96
N GLU A 124 -3.86 -5.43 34.65
CA GLU A 124 -2.92 -5.51 35.78
C GLU A 124 -1.49 -5.17 35.31
N GLN A 125 -1.05 -5.77 34.19
CA GLN A 125 0.25 -5.46 33.60
C GLN A 125 0.38 -3.98 33.20
N LEU A 126 -0.66 -3.38 32.61
CA LEU A 126 -0.66 -1.94 32.28
C LEU A 126 -0.57 -1.06 33.54
N ILE A 127 -1.24 -1.45 34.63
CA ILE A 127 -1.19 -0.73 35.91
C ILE A 127 0.21 -0.83 36.53
N GLU A 128 0.82 -2.02 36.53
CA GLU A 128 2.18 -2.25 37.03
C GLU A 128 3.22 -1.46 36.23
N ASN A 129 3.03 -1.36 34.91
CA ASN A 129 3.92 -0.66 34.00
C ASN A 129 3.67 0.86 33.92
N LEU A 130 2.64 1.39 34.59
CA LEU A 130 2.20 2.77 34.37
C LEU A 130 3.30 3.81 34.64
N ASP A 131 4.11 3.64 35.70
CA ASP A 131 5.23 4.55 35.97
C ASP A 131 6.29 4.49 34.86
N ARG A 132 6.65 3.27 34.43
CA ARG A 132 7.60 3.04 33.34
C ARG A 132 7.14 3.75 32.07
N ASP A 133 5.86 3.63 31.76
CA ASP A 133 5.26 4.15 30.53
C ASP A 133 5.18 5.68 30.54
N LEU A 134 4.70 6.26 31.64
CA LEU A 134 4.59 7.71 31.78
C LEU A 134 5.96 8.40 31.84
N GLN A 135 6.95 7.81 32.53
CA GLN A 135 8.30 8.34 32.56
C GLN A 135 8.96 8.30 31.18
N TYR A 136 8.75 7.23 30.40
CA TYR A 136 9.23 7.17 29.02
C TYR A 136 8.59 8.26 28.15
N ALA A 137 7.28 8.46 28.25
CA ALA A 137 6.58 9.51 27.51
C ALA A 137 7.10 10.92 27.86
N ILE A 138 7.44 11.18 29.13
CA ILE A 138 7.98 12.47 29.55
C ILE A 138 9.43 12.66 29.09
N ALA A 139 10.29 11.68 29.38
CA ALA A 139 11.73 11.81 29.18
C ALA A 139 12.18 11.60 27.73
N VAL A 140 11.58 10.62 27.03
CA VAL A 140 12.00 10.21 25.69
C VAL A 140 11.17 10.93 24.63
N GLU A 141 9.84 10.77 24.66
CA GLU A 141 8.96 11.38 23.64
C GLU A 141 8.85 12.91 23.85
N GLY A 142 8.61 13.33 25.09
CA GLY A 142 8.48 14.73 25.46
C GLY A 142 9.79 15.51 25.53
N LYS A 143 10.92 14.80 25.68
CA LYS A 143 12.25 15.38 25.93
C LYS A 143 12.24 16.38 27.08
N LEU A 144 11.51 16.04 28.15
CA LEU A 144 11.38 16.84 29.35
C LEU A 144 12.06 16.15 30.52
N ASP A 145 12.57 16.96 31.45
CA ASP A 145 13.02 16.46 32.74
C ASP A 145 11.80 16.04 33.58
N ILE A 146 11.85 14.85 34.18
CA ILE A 146 10.74 14.30 34.96
C ILE A 146 10.46 15.19 36.17
N ASP A 147 11.51 15.71 36.80
CA ASP A 147 11.41 16.60 37.97
C ASP A 147 10.81 17.97 37.64
N SER A 148 10.68 18.30 36.35
CA SER A 148 10.02 19.51 35.89
C SER A 148 8.50 19.41 35.86
N VAL A 149 7.92 18.20 35.93
CA VAL A 149 6.48 17.95 35.85
C VAL A 149 5.82 18.16 37.21
N THR A 150 4.75 18.97 37.26
CA THR A 150 4.11 19.35 38.53
C THR A 150 2.86 18.54 38.87
N ASN A 151 2.28 17.84 37.91
CA ASN A 151 1.00 17.11 38.05
C ASN A 151 1.14 15.62 37.68
N TYR A 152 2.32 15.03 37.92
CA TYR A 152 2.59 13.63 37.57
C TYR A 152 1.61 12.66 38.23
N ASP A 153 1.47 12.75 39.56
CA ASP A 153 0.61 11.85 40.34
C ASP A 153 -0.88 12.02 39.97
N GLU A 154 -1.33 13.25 39.69
CA GLU A 154 -2.69 13.52 39.23
C GLU A 154 -3.02 12.78 37.93
N VAL A 155 -2.13 12.88 36.93
CA VAL A 155 -2.31 12.21 35.63
C VAL A 155 -2.24 10.69 35.78
N LYS A 156 -1.27 10.21 36.57
CA LYS A 156 -1.09 8.78 36.85
C LYS A 156 -2.31 8.19 37.53
N ASP A 157 -2.83 8.84 38.57
CA ASP A 157 -4.00 8.35 39.31
C ASP A 157 -5.25 8.37 38.43
N ALA A 158 -5.42 9.38 37.57
CA ALA A 158 -6.54 9.43 36.63
C ALA A 158 -6.51 8.27 35.61
N ILE A 159 -5.34 7.93 35.08
CA ILE A 159 -5.17 6.77 34.19
C ILE A 159 -5.42 5.47 34.95
N LYS A 160 -4.79 5.32 36.13
CA LYS A 160 -4.90 4.13 36.97
C LYS A 160 -6.35 3.84 37.36
N GLN A 161 -7.14 4.85 37.72
CA GLN A 161 -8.55 4.69 38.06
C GLN A 161 -9.37 4.10 36.90
N LYS A 162 -9.14 4.58 35.67
CA LYS A 162 -9.78 4.05 34.46
C LYS A 162 -9.38 2.59 34.20
N LEU A 163 -8.07 2.28 34.29
CA LEU A 163 -7.57 0.91 34.10
C LEU A 163 -8.09 -0.07 35.15
N VAL A 164 -8.16 0.35 36.42
CA VAL A 164 -8.74 -0.47 37.51
C VAL A 164 -10.22 -0.76 37.25
N SER A 165 -11.00 0.24 36.81
CA SER A 165 -12.41 0.03 36.45
C SER A 165 -12.58 -1.01 35.34
N LEU A 166 -11.72 -0.97 34.32
CA LEU A 166 -11.73 -1.91 33.19
C LEU A 166 -11.31 -3.32 33.61
N ARG A 167 -10.30 -3.45 34.48
CA ARG A 167 -9.85 -4.72 35.07
C ARG A 167 -10.95 -5.38 35.89
N ASP A 168 -11.60 -4.62 36.77
CA ASP A 168 -12.56 -5.13 37.74
C ASP A 168 -13.92 -5.45 37.09
N HIS A 169 -14.23 -4.84 35.94
CA HIS A 169 -15.46 -5.05 35.18
C HIS A 169 -15.14 -5.34 33.70
N PRO A 170 -14.51 -6.49 33.40
CA PRO A 170 -13.94 -6.80 32.09
C PRO A 170 -14.99 -7.16 31.01
N THR A 171 -16.16 -7.64 31.42
CA THR A 171 -17.29 -7.87 30.52
C THR A 171 -18.21 -6.66 30.59
N ARG A 172 -18.31 -5.91 29.50
CA ARG A 172 -19.08 -4.67 29.45
C ARG A 172 -19.61 -4.37 28.05
N GLU A 173 -20.61 -3.50 28.01
CA GLU A 173 -21.20 -2.99 26.78
C GLU A 173 -21.30 -1.48 26.90
N GLU A 174 -20.56 -0.77 26.05
CA GLU A 174 -20.53 0.69 26.01
C GLU A 174 -20.17 1.17 24.59
N CYS A 175 -20.34 2.47 24.33
CA CYS A 175 -19.95 3.06 23.06
C CYS A 175 -18.42 2.96 22.84
N PRO A 176 -17.96 2.49 21.67
CA PRO A 176 -16.55 2.29 21.40
C PRO A 176 -15.83 3.60 21.02
N LEU A 177 -14.52 3.62 21.27
CA LEU A 177 -13.57 4.55 20.65
C LEU A 177 -12.92 3.86 19.46
N ILE A 178 -13.12 4.39 18.25
CA ILE A 178 -12.55 3.83 17.03
C ILE A 178 -11.20 4.51 16.77
N TYR A 179 -10.10 3.75 16.84
CA TYR A 179 -8.73 4.25 16.69
C TYR A 179 -7.99 3.52 15.57
N HIS A 180 -7.06 4.25 14.95
CA HIS A 180 -6.01 3.71 14.11
C HIS A 180 -4.66 3.93 14.80
N LEU A 181 -3.99 2.83 15.15
CA LEU A 181 -2.68 2.83 15.79
C LEU A 181 -1.65 2.45 14.71
N ASP A 182 -0.89 3.43 14.21
CA ASP A 182 0.00 3.29 13.04
C ASP A 182 1.45 3.59 13.38
N VAL A 183 2.40 2.80 12.89
CA VAL A 183 3.83 3.09 13.10
C VAL A 183 4.31 4.15 12.11
N ALA A 184 4.66 5.33 12.62
CA ALA A 184 5.09 6.45 11.80
C ALA A 184 6.32 6.10 10.95
N ALA A 185 6.14 6.07 9.63
CA ALA A 185 7.22 5.73 8.68
C ALA A 185 7.96 4.42 9.09
N MET A 186 7.19 3.36 9.34
CA MET A 186 7.65 2.07 9.88
C MET A 186 8.97 1.58 9.27
N TYR A 187 8.99 1.29 7.97
CA TYR A 187 10.18 0.70 7.32
C TYR A 187 11.42 1.60 7.38
N PRO A 188 11.36 2.91 7.06
CA PRO A 188 12.46 3.82 7.32
C PRO A 188 12.97 3.77 8.76
N ASN A 189 12.08 3.77 9.76
CA ASN A 189 12.49 3.75 11.16
C ASN A 189 13.08 2.40 11.60
N ILE A 190 12.63 1.28 11.03
CA ILE A 190 13.27 -0.04 11.21
C ILE A 190 14.67 -0.05 10.58
N ILE A 191 14.81 0.51 9.38
CA ILE A 191 16.10 0.68 8.69
C ILE A 191 17.07 1.48 9.56
N LEU A 192 16.61 2.61 10.09
CA LEU A 192 17.42 3.50 10.91
C LEU A 192 17.79 2.86 12.25
N THR A 193 16.85 2.22 12.94
CA THR A 193 17.06 1.54 14.23
C THR A 193 18.09 0.41 14.11
N ASN A 194 17.96 -0.44 13.09
CA ASN A 194 18.81 -1.61 12.91
C ASN A 194 20.01 -1.37 11.97
N ARG A 195 20.27 -0.10 11.58
CA ARG A 195 21.37 0.30 10.70
C ARG A 195 21.44 -0.53 9.40
N LEU A 196 20.27 -0.78 8.81
CA LEU A 196 20.12 -1.67 7.67
C LEU A 196 20.49 -0.95 6.38
N GLN A 197 21.45 -1.50 5.64
CA GLN A 197 21.82 -1.03 4.32
C GLN A 197 22.45 -2.18 3.53
N PRO A 198 22.37 -2.21 2.20
CA PRO A 198 22.84 -3.36 1.44
C PRO A 198 24.31 -3.72 1.70
N PRO A 199 25.25 -2.76 1.83
CA PRO A 199 26.65 -3.07 2.17
C PRO A 199 26.86 -3.56 3.61
N SER A 200 25.93 -3.32 4.54
CA SER A 200 26.09 -3.81 5.92
C SER A 200 25.67 -5.27 6.08
N ILE A 201 24.98 -5.86 5.10
CA ILE A 201 24.69 -7.29 5.09
C ILE A 201 25.96 -8.05 4.70
N VAL A 202 26.60 -8.69 5.68
CA VAL A 202 27.89 -9.35 5.53
C VAL A 202 27.76 -10.85 5.71
N THR A 203 28.57 -11.61 4.96
CA THR A 203 28.70 -13.05 5.16
C THR A 203 29.70 -13.36 6.27
N ASP A 204 29.72 -14.61 6.74
CA ASP A 204 30.73 -15.07 7.70
C ASP A 204 32.15 -14.92 7.16
N VAL A 205 32.34 -15.05 5.84
CA VAL A 205 33.63 -14.87 5.18
C VAL A 205 34.09 -13.41 5.29
N ASP A 206 33.20 -12.47 4.95
CA ASP A 206 33.48 -11.03 5.04
C ASP A 206 33.79 -10.62 6.48
N CYS A 207 32.98 -11.10 7.43
CA CYS A 207 33.17 -10.79 8.85
C CYS A 207 34.46 -11.41 9.41
N THR A 208 34.85 -12.59 8.93
CA THR A 208 36.08 -13.27 9.37
C THR A 208 37.32 -12.53 8.90
N ALA A 209 37.30 -12.00 7.68
CA ALA A 209 38.40 -11.23 7.09
C ALA A 209 38.55 -9.81 7.65
N CYS A 210 37.60 -9.33 8.46
CA CYS A 210 37.59 -7.97 8.99
C CYS A 210 38.60 -7.76 10.14
N ASP A 211 39.36 -6.66 10.11
CA ASP A 211 40.33 -6.27 11.16
C ASP A 211 39.71 -6.15 12.57
N PHE A 212 38.39 -5.93 12.62
CA PHE A 212 37.61 -5.80 13.84
C PHE A 212 37.08 -7.13 14.37
N ASN A 213 37.34 -8.24 13.68
CA ASN A 213 37.00 -9.59 14.13
C ASN A 213 37.92 -10.04 15.27
N ARG A 214 37.69 -9.48 16.47
CA ARG A 214 38.45 -9.76 17.69
C ARG A 214 37.54 -10.40 18.75
N PRO A 215 38.10 -11.13 19.73
CA PRO A 215 37.33 -11.63 20.87
C PRO A 215 36.53 -10.49 21.53
N GLY A 216 35.24 -10.73 21.81
CA GLY A 216 34.36 -9.71 22.38
C GLY A 216 33.81 -8.69 21.39
N LYS A 217 33.92 -8.91 20.06
CA LYS A 217 33.26 -8.06 19.07
C LYS A 217 31.75 -8.03 19.32
N ASN A 218 31.18 -6.83 19.31
CA ASN A 218 29.76 -6.56 19.48
C ASN A 218 29.17 -5.80 18.29
N CYS A 219 29.83 -5.86 17.13
CA CYS A 219 29.49 -5.09 15.94
C CYS A 219 28.76 -5.90 14.86
N LEU A 220 28.51 -7.20 15.09
CA LEU A 220 27.73 -8.04 14.19
C LEU A 220 26.38 -8.32 14.84
N ARG A 221 25.34 -7.65 14.35
CA ARG A 221 23.96 -7.87 14.78
C ARG A 221 23.34 -8.94 13.89
N THR A 222 22.77 -9.98 14.46
CA THR A 222 22.05 -11.00 13.69
C THR A 222 20.56 -10.72 13.77
N LEU A 223 19.89 -10.68 12.62
CA LEU A 223 18.43 -10.54 12.53
C LEU A 223 17.84 -11.61 11.61
N GLU A 224 16.67 -12.09 11.97
CA GLU A 224 15.91 -13.06 11.19
C GLU A 224 15.13 -12.39 10.05
N TRP A 225 14.87 -13.15 9.00
CA TRP A 225 13.95 -12.83 7.92
C TRP A 225 13.36 -14.10 7.32
N VAL A 226 12.24 -13.99 6.59
CA VAL A 226 11.60 -15.17 5.99
C VAL A 226 11.74 -15.11 4.48
N TRP A 227 12.56 -16.01 3.93
CA TRP A 227 12.67 -16.23 2.49
C TRP A 227 11.45 -16.99 1.98
N ARG A 228 10.97 -16.63 0.79
CA ARG A 228 9.89 -17.31 0.06
C ARG A 228 10.34 -17.62 -1.36
N GLY A 229 10.44 -18.91 -1.70
CA GLY A 229 10.79 -19.36 -3.04
C GLY A 229 9.72 -20.21 -3.70
N GLU A 230 9.62 -20.10 -5.01
CA GLU A 230 8.80 -20.93 -5.87
C GLU A 230 9.72 -21.71 -6.82
N THR A 231 9.66 -23.04 -6.77
CA THR A 231 10.52 -23.91 -7.57
C THR A 231 9.74 -24.70 -8.60
N TYR A 232 10.35 -24.98 -9.75
CA TYR A 232 9.78 -25.90 -10.72
C TYR A 232 9.62 -27.31 -10.14
N THR A 233 8.58 -28.03 -10.56
CA THR A 233 8.35 -29.43 -10.15
C THR A 233 9.41 -30.38 -10.74
N ALA A 234 10.06 -29.99 -11.84
CA ALA A 234 11.14 -30.75 -12.45
C ALA A 234 12.38 -30.84 -11.54
N LYS A 235 13.02 -32.01 -11.50
CA LYS A 235 14.28 -32.21 -10.78
C LYS A 235 15.44 -31.63 -11.61
N LYS A 236 16.59 -31.43 -10.96
CA LYS A 236 17.84 -31.00 -11.62
C LYS A 236 18.22 -31.85 -12.84
N SER A 237 17.97 -33.17 -12.78
CA SER A 237 18.22 -34.10 -13.89
C SER A 237 17.33 -33.81 -15.11
N ASP A 238 16.04 -33.55 -14.90
CA ASP A 238 15.09 -33.21 -15.95
C ASP A 238 15.46 -31.87 -16.60
N TYR A 239 15.84 -30.89 -15.77
CA TYR A 239 16.31 -29.60 -16.24
C TYR A 239 17.54 -29.74 -17.15
N HIS A 240 18.56 -30.50 -16.74
CA HIS A 240 19.74 -30.75 -17.59
C HIS A 240 19.41 -31.57 -18.85
N HIS A 241 18.43 -32.47 -18.81
CA HIS A 241 17.98 -33.19 -19.99
C HIS A 241 17.32 -32.24 -21.00
N ILE A 242 16.40 -31.39 -20.54
CA ILE A 242 15.73 -30.39 -21.36
C ILE A 242 16.72 -29.36 -21.91
N LYS A 243 17.67 -28.91 -21.10
CA LYS A 243 18.73 -27.99 -21.52
C LYS A 243 19.53 -28.58 -22.69
N ARG A 244 20.01 -29.82 -22.56
CA ARG A 244 20.72 -30.52 -23.64
C ARG A 244 19.87 -30.73 -24.89
N GLN A 245 18.58 -31.03 -24.72
CA GLN A 245 17.67 -31.18 -25.85
C GLN A 245 17.56 -29.86 -26.63
N ILE A 246 17.31 -28.74 -25.96
CA ILE A 246 17.16 -27.43 -26.60
C ILE A 246 18.47 -26.95 -27.22
N GLU A 247 19.61 -27.21 -26.58
CA GLU A 247 20.94 -26.87 -27.11
C GLU A 247 21.21 -27.50 -28.48
N SER A 248 20.58 -28.64 -28.79
CA SER A 248 20.67 -29.30 -30.11
C SER A 248 19.66 -28.78 -31.14
N GLU A 249 18.74 -27.89 -30.77
CA GLU A 249 17.68 -27.40 -31.66
C GLU A 249 18.12 -26.17 -32.46
N MET A 250 17.72 -26.15 -33.74
CA MET A 250 17.80 -24.98 -34.62
C MET A 250 16.54 -24.14 -34.45
N ILE A 251 16.71 -22.85 -34.15
CA ILE A 251 15.61 -21.96 -33.83
C ILE A 251 15.31 -21.04 -35.00
N GLN A 252 14.04 -20.98 -35.40
CA GLN A 252 13.54 -19.96 -36.31
C GLN A 252 13.22 -18.68 -35.52
N THR A 253 13.92 -17.59 -35.82
CA THR A 253 13.57 -16.24 -35.35
C THR A 253 12.58 -15.60 -36.31
N GLY A 254 11.57 -14.90 -35.78
CA GLY A 254 10.42 -14.41 -36.53
C GLY A 254 10.80 -13.49 -37.71
N GLY A 255 10.23 -13.80 -38.88
CA GLY A 255 10.24 -12.97 -40.09
C GLY A 255 11.57 -12.93 -40.83
N VAL A 256 11.70 -13.75 -41.88
CA VAL A 256 12.80 -13.83 -42.87
C VAL A 256 13.98 -14.73 -42.45
N THR A 257 13.92 -16.00 -42.90
CA THR A 257 15.01 -16.93 -43.28
C THR A 257 16.39 -16.79 -42.62
N SER A 258 16.47 -16.67 -41.29
CA SER A 258 17.69 -17.02 -40.56
C SER A 258 17.33 -17.98 -39.42
N SER A 259 17.71 -19.24 -39.59
CA SER A 259 17.71 -20.21 -38.49
C SER A 259 19.02 -20.02 -37.74
N LYS A 260 18.92 -19.70 -36.45
CA LYS A 260 20.10 -19.60 -35.58
C LYS A 260 20.14 -20.82 -34.64
N PRO A 261 21.32 -21.42 -34.41
CA PRO A 261 21.52 -22.36 -33.32
C PRO A 261 21.05 -21.77 -31.99
N PHE A 262 20.50 -22.58 -31.09
CA PHE A 262 20.15 -22.11 -29.75
C PHE A 262 21.32 -21.41 -29.05
N LEU A 263 22.55 -21.90 -29.26
CA LEU A 263 23.77 -21.33 -28.69
C LEU A 263 24.05 -19.88 -29.11
N ASP A 264 23.57 -19.46 -30.30
CA ASP A 264 23.80 -18.13 -30.86
C ASP A 264 22.75 -17.10 -30.42
N LEU A 265 21.76 -17.52 -29.61
CA LEU A 265 20.79 -16.60 -29.02
C LEU A 265 21.42 -15.77 -27.90
N SER A 266 20.80 -14.64 -27.56
CA SER A 266 21.22 -13.88 -26.38
C SER A 266 20.88 -14.65 -25.10
N LYS A 267 21.69 -14.52 -24.03
CA LYS A 267 21.43 -15.19 -22.73
C LYS A 267 19.96 -15.04 -22.25
N PRO A 268 19.31 -13.86 -22.35
CA PRO A 268 17.90 -13.72 -21.96
C PRO A 268 16.93 -14.58 -22.80
N GLU A 269 17.16 -14.69 -24.11
CA GLU A 269 16.34 -15.49 -25.02
C GLU A 269 16.54 -17.00 -24.79
N HIS A 270 17.77 -17.43 -24.50
CA HIS A 270 18.07 -18.80 -24.07
C HIS A 270 17.16 -19.20 -22.91
N LEU A 271 17.15 -18.35 -21.89
CA LEU A 271 16.44 -18.60 -20.64
C LEU A 271 14.92 -18.57 -20.80
N LEU A 272 14.38 -17.63 -21.58
CA LEU A 272 12.93 -17.58 -21.82
C LEU A 272 12.45 -18.89 -22.46
N LYS A 273 13.16 -19.35 -23.49
CA LYS A 273 12.83 -20.61 -24.18
C LYS A 273 13.01 -21.82 -23.30
N LEU A 274 14.10 -21.87 -22.52
CA LEU A 274 14.36 -22.93 -21.57
C LEU A 274 13.24 -23.01 -20.52
N LYS A 275 12.85 -21.87 -19.94
CA LYS A 275 11.73 -21.77 -18.99
C LYS A 275 10.41 -22.21 -19.63
N ASP A 276 10.11 -21.79 -20.85
CA ASP A 276 8.87 -22.19 -21.54
C ASP A 276 8.81 -23.70 -21.83
N ARG A 277 9.92 -24.29 -22.27
CA ARG A 277 10.01 -25.74 -22.48
C ARG A 277 9.89 -26.50 -21.16
N LEU A 278 10.57 -26.02 -20.12
CA LEU A 278 10.49 -26.59 -18.77
C LEU A 278 9.05 -26.54 -18.23
N LYS A 279 8.34 -25.42 -18.44
CA LYS A 279 6.91 -25.28 -18.09
C LYS A 279 6.05 -26.35 -18.78
N LYS A 280 6.21 -26.51 -20.10
CA LYS A 280 5.48 -27.52 -20.89
C LYS A 280 5.81 -28.95 -20.43
N TYR A 281 7.08 -29.24 -20.15
CA TYR A 281 7.49 -30.53 -19.60
C TYR A 281 6.85 -30.79 -18.25
N CYS A 282 6.88 -29.81 -17.34
CA CYS A 282 6.30 -29.96 -16.01
C CYS A 282 4.78 -30.20 -16.06
N GLN A 283 4.06 -29.54 -16.97
CA GLN A 283 2.65 -29.80 -17.22
C GLN A 283 2.39 -31.24 -17.68
N LYS A 284 3.22 -31.76 -18.60
CA LYS A 284 3.04 -33.12 -19.14
C LYS A 284 3.46 -34.21 -18.15
N ALA A 285 4.65 -34.09 -17.55
CA ALA A 285 5.24 -35.11 -16.70
C ALA A 285 4.70 -35.10 -15.26
N TYR A 286 4.45 -33.91 -14.69
CA TYR A 286 4.07 -33.75 -13.29
C TYR A 286 2.65 -33.21 -13.08
N LYS A 287 1.93 -32.86 -14.15
CA LYS A 287 0.60 -32.19 -14.11
C LYS A 287 0.59 -30.84 -13.37
N ARG A 288 1.76 -30.33 -12.98
CA ARG A 288 1.96 -29.09 -12.22
C ARG A 288 3.28 -28.45 -12.61
N VAL A 289 3.27 -27.14 -12.87
CA VAL A 289 4.45 -26.37 -13.32
C VAL A 289 5.41 -26.06 -12.16
N VAL A 290 4.87 -25.48 -11.09
CA VAL A 290 5.61 -24.96 -9.94
C VAL A 290 5.05 -25.64 -8.68
N ASP A 291 5.94 -25.99 -7.75
CA ASP A 291 5.53 -26.49 -6.44
C ASP A 291 4.90 -25.37 -5.58
N LYS A 292 4.24 -25.75 -4.49
CA LYS A 292 3.72 -24.74 -3.54
C LYS A 292 4.88 -23.88 -3.03
N PRO A 293 4.67 -22.57 -2.80
CA PRO A 293 5.72 -21.70 -2.28
C PRO A 293 6.30 -22.26 -0.99
N ILE A 294 7.63 -22.26 -0.90
CA ILE A 294 8.37 -22.71 0.29
C ILE A 294 8.77 -21.46 1.07
N THR A 295 8.57 -21.48 2.39
CA THR A 295 9.00 -20.42 3.30
C THR A 295 10.06 -20.96 4.25
N GLU A 296 11.14 -20.21 4.45
CA GLU A 296 12.26 -20.59 5.31
C GLU A 296 12.71 -19.37 6.14
N VAL A 297 12.81 -19.53 7.46
CA VAL A 297 13.42 -18.52 8.33
C VAL A 297 14.94 -18.58 8.12
N ARG A 298 15.53 -17.43 7.81
CA ARG A 298 16.97 -17.25 7.59
C ARG A 298 17.48 -16.13 8.48
N GLU A 299 18.78 -16.13 8.71
CA GLU A 299 19.46 -15.07 9.45
C GLU A 299 20.29 -14.22 8.49
N ALA A 300 20.40 -12.93 8.81
CA ALA A 300 21.31 -12.00 8.15
C ALA A 300 22.24 -11.39 9.21
N GLY A 301 23.53 -11.32 8.91
CA GLY A 301 24.53 -10.63 9.71
C GLY A 301 24.65 -9.17 9.27
N ILE A 302 24.37 -8.23 10.17
CA ILE A 302 24.41 -6.79 9.90
C ILE A 302 25.60 -6.17 10.62
N CYS A 303 26.56 -5.67 9.84
CA CYS A 303 27.74 -4.95 10.35
C CYS A 303 27.37 -3.55 10.84
N MET A 304 27.52 -3.32 12.15
CA MET A 304 27.27 -2.03 12.79
C MET A 304 28.39 -1.00 12.54
N ARG A 305 29.50 -1.38 11.90
CA ARG A 305 30.67 -0.51 11.63
C ARG A 305 30.83 -0.08 10.18
N GLU A 306 30.06 -0.66 9.26
CA GLU A 306 30.12 -0.34 7.83
C GLU A 306 29.87 1.16 7.58
N ASN A 307 30.40 1.76 6.52
CA ASN A 307 30.14 3.17 6.20
C ASN A 307 28.62 3.45 6.07
N SER A 308 28.09 4.39 6.85
CA SER A 308 26.64 4.64 7.01
C SER A 308 25.99 5.49 5.92
N PHE A 309 26.65 5.79 4.79
CA PHE A 309 26.12 6.74 3.79
C PHE A 309 24.64 6.48 3.40
N TYR A 310 24.22 5.21 3.29
CA TYR A 310 22.83 4.86 2.96
C TYR A 310 21.88 5.18 4.11
N VAL A 311 22.17 4.71 5.33
CA VAL A 311 21.36 4.95 6.53
C VAL A 311 21.30 6.45 6.85
N ASP A 312 22.42 7.16 6.71
CA ASP A 312 22.50 8.62 6.91
C ASP A 312 21.66 9.38 5.88
N THR A 313 21.60 8.89 4.64
CA THR A 313 20.71 9.43 3.60
C THR A 313 19.24 9.26 4.03
N VAL A 314 18.85 8.06 4.47
CA VAL A 314 17.48 7.79 4.96
C VAL A 314 17.15 8.71 6.15
N ARG A 315 18.08 8.86 7.10
CA ARG A 315 17.93 9.69 8.30
C ARG A 315 17.72 11.15 7.92
N SER A 316 18.57 11.69 7.06
CA SER A 316 18.46 13.07 6.56
C SER A 316 17.11 13.33 5.88
N PHE A 317 16.61 12.39 5.06
CA PHE A 317 15.31 12.52 4.40
C PHE A 317 14.13 12.45 5.38
N ARG A 318 14.19 11.56 6.37
CA ARG A 318 13.17 11.46 7.42
C ARG A 318 13.12 12.74 8.25
N ASP A 319 14.27 13.20 8.74
CA ASP A 319 14.34 14.34 9.65
C ASP A 319 13.88 15.63 8.94
N ARG A 320 14.29 15.81 7.67
CA ARG A 320 13.81 16.90 6.83
C ARG A 320 12.31 16.83 6.54
N ARG A 321 11.74 15.62 6.37
CA ARG A 321 10.29 15.44 6.26
C ARG A 321 9.58 15.90 7.54
N TYR A 322 10.11 15.55 8.72
CA TYR A 322 9.52 15.95 10.00
C TYR A 322 9.57 17.46 10.21
N GLU A 323 10.65 18.12 9.80
CA GLU A 323 10.73 19.58 9.77
C GLU A 323 9.59 20.19 8.93
N TYR A 324 9.38 19.70 7.71
CA TYR A 324 8.29 20.18 6.84
C TYR A 324 6.89 19.80 7.37
N LYS A 325 6.71 18.62 7.98
CA LYS A 325 5.45 18.23 8.66
C LYS A 325 5.14 19.20 9.81
N GLY A 326 6.16 19.57 10.60
CA GLY A 326 6.05 20.56 11.68
C GLY A 326 5.69 21.95 11.16
N LEU A 327 6.41 22.44 10.15
CA LEU A 327 6.14 23.74 9.52
C LEU A 327 4.74 23.78 8.91
N ASN A 328 4.29 22.71 8.23
CA ASN A 328 2.93 22.61 7.70
C ASN A 328 1.88 22.77 8.80
N LYS A 329 2.07 22.09 9.95
CA LYS A 329 1.17 22.21 11.11
C LYS A 329 1.14 23.64 11.66
N THR A 330 2.31 24.27 11.83
CA THR A 330 2.41 25.66 12.29
C THR A 330 1.70 26.62 11.34
N TRP A 331 1.88 26.47 10.03
CA TRP A 331 1.28 27.35 9.04
C TRP A 331 -0.23 27.12 8.86
N LYS A 332 -0.73 25.89 9.09
CA LYS A 332 -2.18 25.63 9.21
C LYS A 332 -2.79 26.40 10.39
N GLY A 333 -2.10 26.45 11.53
CA GLY A 333 -2.51 27.27 12.69
C GLY A 333 -2.58 28.75 12.34
N LYS A 334 -1.50 29.29 11.74
CA LYS A 334 -1.44 30.69 11.28
C LYS A 334 -2.51 31.02 10.24
N LEU A 335 -2.86 30.08 9.36
CA LEU A 335 -3.93 30.26 8.39
C LEU A 335 -5.29 30.39 9.08
N SER A 336 -5.57 29.58 10.10
CA SER A 336 -6.80 29.69 10.90
C SER A 336 -6.87 31.04 11.63
N GLU A 337 -5.76 31.49 12.23
CA GLU A 337 -5.66 32.82 12.86
C GLU A 337 -5.85 33.95 11.84
N ALA A 338 -5.23 33.84 10.65
CA ALA A 338 -5.36 34.83 9.59
C ALA A 338 -6.81 34.92 9.08
N LYS A 339 -7.49 33.78 8.90
CA LYS A 339 -8.92 33.71 8.54
C LYS A 339 -9.80 34.38 9.60
N ALA A 340 -9.53 34.13 10.88
CA ALA A 340 -10.24 34.79 11.98
C ALA A 340 -10.02 36.30 12.01
N SER A 341 -8.83 36.78 11.64
CA SER A 341 -8.50 38.21 11.58
C SER A 341 -9.05 38.95 10.35
N GLY A 342 -9.50 38.24 9.31
CA GLY A 342 -10.04 38.83 8.08
C GLY A 342 -9.00 39.50 7.15
N ASN A 343 -7.70 39.40 7.42
CA ASN A 343 -6.66 40.05 6.62
C ASN A 343 -6.33 39.23 5.35
N SER A 344 -6.78 39.72 4.18
CA SER A 344 -6.62 39.03 2.89
C SER A 344 -5.17 38.72 2.51
N ILE A 345 -4.22 39.62 2.80
CA ILE A 345 -2.80 39.43 2.48
C ILE A 345 -2.22 38.29 3.33
N LYS A 346 -2.50 38.29 4.64
CA LYS A 346 -2.04 37.23 5.55
C LYS A 346 -2.68 35.88 5.25
N ILE A 347 -3.94 35.89 4.80
CA ILE A 347 -4.64 34.67 4.38
C ILE A 347 -3.92 34.07 3.17
N GLN A 348 -3.61 34.88 2.15
CA GLN A 348 -2.92 34.40 0.95
C GLN A 348 -1.52 33.85 1.28
N GLU A 349 -0.72 34.61 2.04
CA GLU A 349 0.61 34.18 2.47
C GLU A 349 0.56 32.85 3.23
N ALA A 350 -0.33 32.74 4.23
CA ALA A 350 -0.45 31.53 5.02
C ALA A 350 -0.93 30.34 4.17
N GLN A 351 -1.83 30.58 3.21
CA GLN A 351 -2.32 29.56 2.28
C GLN A 351 -1.18 29.04 1.39
N ASP A 352 -0.36 29.94 0.82
CA ASP A 352 0.77 29.58 -0.04
C ASP A 352 1.82 28.76 0.73
N MET A 353 2.12 29.15 1.98
CA MET A 353 3.05 28.41 2.84
C MET A 353 2.51 27.03 3.24
N VAL A 354 1.20 26.89 3.48
CA VAL A 354 0.58 25.58 3.72
C VAL A 354 0.75 24.67 2.50
N VAL A 355 0.50 25.18 1.29
CA VAL A 355 0.66 24.41 0.04
C VAL A 355 2.13 24.01 -0.17
N LEU A 356 3.06 24.93 0.06
CA LEU A 356 4.50 24.67 -0.08
C LEU A 356 4.97 23.57 0.87
N TYR A 357 4.71 23.69 2.18
CA TYR A 357 5.18 22.70 3.15
C TYR A 357 4.45 21.37 3.05
N ASP A 358 3.19 21.37 2.61
CA ASP A 358 2.51 20.11 2.31
C ASP A 358 3.15 19.39 1.12
N SER A 359 3.47 20.14 0.06
CA SER A 359 4.17 19.61 -1.12
C SER A 359 5.56 19.06 -0.75
N LEU A 360 6.32 19.79 0.05
CA LEU A 360 7.66 19.39 0.51
C LEU A 360 7.64 18.13 1.37
N GLN A 361 6.71 18.02 2.33
CA GLN A 361 6.63 16.83 3.18
C GLN A 361 6.14 15.60 2.38
N LEU A 362 5.21 15.77 1.44
CA LEU A 362 4.74 14.70 0.56
C LEU A 362 5.85 14.21 -0.38
N ALA A 363 6.64 15.14 -0.93
CA ALA A 363 7.80 14.82 -1.76
C ALA A 363 8.79 13.94 -1.00
N HIS A 364 9.11 14.30 0.24
CA HIS A 364 9.98 13.49 1.10
C HIS A 364 9.33 12.16 1.47
N LYS A 365 8.01 12.12 1.76
CA LYS A 365 7.29 10.86 2.03
C LYS A 365 7.43 9.87 0.88
N CYS A 366 7.27 10.33 -0.37
CA CYS A 366 7.37 9.50 -1.57
C CYS A 366 8.76 8.84 -1.71
N ILE A 367 9.82 9.64 -1.56
CA ILE A 367 11.20 9.14 -1.62
C ILE A 367 11.55 8.27 -0.42
N LEU A 368 11.11 8.67 0.78
CA LEU A 368 11.38 7.95 2.02
C LEU A 368 10.83 6.51 1.96
N ASN A 369 9.58 6.34 1.51
CA ASN A 369 8.96 5.03 1.32
C ASN A 369 9.62 4.22 0.19
N SER A 370 10.33 4.88 -0.72
CA SER A 370 11.00 4.25 -1.85
C SER A 370 12.39 3.69 -1.52
N PHE A 371 13.06 4.12 -0.43
CA PHE A 371 14.36 3.54 -0.03
C PHE A 371 14.28 2.04 0.26
N TYR A 372 13.26 1.60 0.99
CA TYR A 372 13.04 0.17 1.22
C TYR A 372 12.74 -0.56 -0.10
N GLY A 373 11.82 -0.05 -0.93
CA GLY A 373 11.50 -0.68 -2.21
C GLY A 373 12.67 -0.71 -3.21
N TYR A 374 13.61 0.24 -3.09
CA TYR A 374 14.76 0.37 -3.97
C TYR A 374 15.71 -0.82 -3.88
N VAL A 375 15.95 -1.37 -2.68
CA VAL A 375 16.93 -2.46 -2.51
C VAL A 375 16.50 -3.77 -3.17
N MET A 376 15.23 -3.87 -3.59
CA MET A 376 14.68 -4.99 -4.35
C MET A 376 14.37 -4.66 -5.81
N ARG A 377 14.67 -3.44 -6.26
CA ARG A 377 14.46 -3.03 -7.65
C ARG A 377 15.43 -3.76 -8.57
N LYS A 378 14.89 -4.29 -9.69
CA LYS A 378 15.70 -4.87 -10.77
C LYS A 378 16.72 -3.84 -11.28
N GLY A 379 18.00 -4.21 -11.27
CA GLY A 379 19.08 -3.32 -11.69
C GLY A 379 19.42 -2.19 -10.72
N ALA A 380 19.02 -2.29 -9.45
CA ALA A 380 19.53 -1.45 -8.37
C ALA A 380 21.04 -1.65 -8.21
N ARG A 381 21.77 -0.58 -7.87
CA ARG A 381 23.20 -0.66 -7.53
C ARG A 381 23.41 -1.24 -6.13
N TRP A 382 22.57 -0.85 -5.18
CA TRP A 382 22.58 -1.40 -3.81
C TRP A 382 21.39 -2.34 -3.64
N TYR A 383 21.50 -3.54 -4.21
CA TYR A 383 20.49 -4.58 -4.11
C TYR A 383 20.74 -5.47 -2.88
N SER A 384 19.71 -5.76 -2.08
CA SER A 384 19.76 -6.79 -1.02
C SER A 384 18.36 -7.29 -0.69
N MET A 385 18.14 -8.60 -0.88
CA MET A 385 16.89 -9.27 -0.53
C MET A 385 16.79 -9.50 0.98
N GLU A 386 17.92 -9.79 1.62
CA GLU A 386 18.09 -10.01 3.04
C GLU A 386 17.67 -8.76 3.81
N MET A 387 18.18 -7.58 3.41
CA MET A 387 17.79 -6.31 4.02
C MET A 387 16.28 -6.09 3.94
N ALA A 388 15.68 -6.29 2.76
CA ALA A 388 14.24 -6.10 2.58
C ALA A 388 13.44 -7.10 3.43
N GLY A 389 13.87 -8.36 3.49
CA GLY A 389 13.25 -9.39 4.32
C GLY A 389 13.34 -9.10 5.82
N VAL A 390 14.49 -8.60 6.30
CA VAL A 390 14.66 -8.21 7.71
C VAL A 390 13.72 -7.06 8.06
N VAL A 391 13.61 -6.06 7.18
CA VAL A 391 12.72 -4.92 7.39
C VAL A 391 11.27 -5.37 7.54
N THR A 392 10.76 -6.21 6.62
CA THR A 392 9.36 -6.64 6.69
C THR A 392 9.10 -7.61 7.82
N TYR A 393 10.03 -8.50 8.13
CA TYR A 393 9.86 -9.46 9.21
C TYR A 393 9.89 -8.79 10.59
N THR A 394 10.78 -7.81 10.77
CA THR A 394 10.80 -6.97 11.99
C THR A 394 9.49 -6.20 12.11
N GLY A 395 9.01 -5.60 11.01
CA GLY A 395 7.72 -4.89 11.00
C GLY A 395 6.55 -5.80 11.36
N ALA A 396 6.50 -7.00 10.77
CA ALA A 396 5.48 -8.00 11.08
C ALA A 396 5.48 -8.39 12.56
N LYS A 397 6.66 -8.59 13.18
CA LYS A 397 6.76 -8.88 14.63
C LYS A 397 6.25 -7.73 15.49
N ILE A 398 6.60 -6.49 15.16
CA ILE A 398 6.14 -5.30 15.89
C ILE A 398 4.62 -5.21 15.88
N ILE A 399 4.00 -5.30 14.70
CA ILE A 399 2.55 -5.14 14.57
C ILE A 399 1.77 -6.33 15.17
N GLN A 400 2.33 -7.55 15.08
CA GLN A 400 1.75 -8.73 15.74
C GLN A 400 1.77 -8.60 17.26
N ASN A 401 2.88 -8.12 17.85
CA ASN A 401 2.97 -7.89 19.30
C ASN A 401 1.99 -6.81 19.76
N ALA A 402 1.89 -5.69 19.03
CA ALA A 402 0.93 -4.65 19.33
C ALA A 402 -0.52 -5.18 19.24
N ARG A 403 -0.82 -5.97 18.21
CA ARG A 403 -2.13 -6.60 18.04
C ARG A 403 -2.47 -7.53 19.20
N LEU A 404 -1.52 -8.32 19.70
CA LEU A 404 -1.74 -9.20 20.87
C LEU A 404 -2.14 -8.42 22.12
N LEU A 405 -1.60 -7.22 22.34
CA LEU A 405 -2.04 -6.37 23.45
C LEU A 405 -3.44 -5.80 23.18
N VAL A 406 -3.68 -5.26 21.98
CA VAL A 406 -4.96 -4.67 21.59
C VAL A 406 -6.11 -5.69 21.68
N ASP A 407 -5.88 -6.95 21.29
CA ASP A 407 -6.82 -8.08 21.39
C ASP A 407 -7.29 -8.33 22.83
N LYS A 408 -6.47 -8.01 23.83
CA LYS A 408 -6.76 -8.22 25.25
C LYS A 408 -7.49 -7.06 25.91
N ILE A 409 -7.30 -5.86 25.39
CA ILE A 409 -7.81 -4.61 25.99
C ILE A 409 -8.94 -3.97 25.18
N GLY A 410 -9.27 -4.52 24.02
CA GLY A 410 -10.28 -4.03 23.10
C GLY A 410 -10.57 -5.06 22.01
N ARG A 411 -10.94 -4.61 20.82
CA ARG A 411 -11.19 -5.47 19.66
C ARG A 411 -10.47 -4.95 18.42
N PRO A 412 -9.42 -5.63 17.94
CA PRO A 412 -8.79 -5.29 16.68
C PRO A 412 -9.69 -5.70 15.51
N LEU A 413 -9.86 -4.80 14.54
CA LEU A 413 -10.78 -4.98 13.41
C LEU A 413 -10.05 -5.37 12.13
N GLU A 414 -9.02 -4.61 11.78
CA GLU A 414 -8.19 -4.80 10.58
C GLU A 414 -6.73 -4.44 10.93
N LEU A 415 -5.79 -5.22 10.44
CA LEU A 415 -4.36 -4.97 10.52
C LEU A 415 -3.81 -4.89 9.11
N ASP A 416 -3.20 -3.75 8.76
CA ASP A 416 -2.52 -3.57 7.47
C ASP A 416 -1.09 -3.07 7.66
N THR A 417 -0.13 -3.99 7.58
CA THR A 417 1.31 -3.75 7.52
C THR A 417 1.91 -3.03 8.74
N ASP A 418 1.61 -1.74 8.90
CA ASP A 418 2.10 -0.79 9.89
C ASP A 418 1.00 -0.28 10.83
N GLY A 419 -0.28 -0.50 10.51
CA GLY A 419 -1.41 0.00 11.28
C GLY A 419 -2.37 -1.07 11.78
N ILE A 420 -2.97 -0.82 12.95
CA ILE A 420 -4.08 -1.58 13.52
C ILE A 420 -5.29 -0.66 13.67
N TRP A 421 -6.37 -1.01 12.99
CA TRP A 421 -7.70 -0.48 13.28
C TRP A 421 -8.30 -1.26 14.43
N CYS A 422 -8.76 -0.56 15.47
CA CYS A 422 -9.35 -1.20 16.63
C CYS A 422 -10.47 -0.36 17.25
N VAL A 423 -11.33 -1.03 18.00
CA VAL A 423 -12.22 -0.38 18.96
C VAL A 423 -11.77 -0.64 20.38
N LEU A 424 -11.65 0.45 21.15
CA LEU A 424 -11.41 0.40 22.59
C LEU A 424 -12.70 0.77 23.34
N PRO A 425 -12.89 0.32 24.59
CA PRO A 425 -14.06 0.73 25.38
C PRO A 425 -14.11 2.26 25.56
N GLY A 426 -15.30 2.86 25.53
CA GLY A 426 -15.52 4.31 25.70
C GLY A 426 -14.88 4.92 26.95
N SER A 427 -14.72 4.10 27.99
CA SER A 427 -14.12 4.50 29.26
C SER A 427 -12.59 4.40 29.30
N PHE A 428 -11.94 3.87 28.25
CA PHE A 428 -10.48 3.69 28.16
C PHE A 428 -9.72 5.02 28.39
N PRO A 429 -8.52 5.00 29.00
CA PRO A 429 -7.67 6.19 29.09
C PRO A 429 -7.21 6.66 27.71
N GLU A 430 -7.56 7.89 27.34
CA GLU A 430 -7.21 8.51 26.06
C GLU A 430 -6.07 9.53 26.22
N ASN A 431 -6.40 10.82 26.22
CA ASN A 431 -5.43 11.91 26.19
C ASN A 431 -5.29 12.56 27.57
N PHE A 432 -4.05 12.76 28.00
CA PHE A 432 -3.72 13.42 29.27
C PHE A 432 -2.65 14.49 29.05
N THR A 433 -2.62 15.51 29.89
CA THR A 433 -1.67 16.63 29.75
C THR A 433 -0.83 16.83 31.01
N PHE A 434 0.47 16.66 30.87
CA PHE A 434 1.45 17.04 31.88
C PHE A 434 1.75 18.54 31.78
N LYS A 435 1.83 19.18 32.95
CA LYS A 435 2.20 20.58 33.14
C LYS A 435 3.60 20.62 33.71
N THR A 436 4.44 21.50 33.15
CA THR A 436 5.80 21.72 33.64
C THR A 436 5.90 23.01 34.44
N LYS A 437 6.93 23.13 35.28
CA LYS A 437 7.30 24.36 35.99
C LYS A 437 7.50 25.56 35.05
N ALA A 438 7.84 25.33 33.78
CA ALA A 438 8.07 26.35 32.76
C ALA A 438 6.82 26.69 31.92
N GLU A 439 5.62 26.34 32.40
CA GLU A 439 4.33 26.49 31.69
C GLU A 439 4.21 25.77 30.33
N LYS A 440 5.21 24.97 29.94
CA LYS A 440 5.12 24.07 28.78
C LYS A 440 4.18 22.92 29.13
N LYS A 441 3.31 22.58 28.18
CA LYS A 441 2.38 21.45 28.27
C LYS A 441 2.86 20.31 27.38
N LEU A 442 2.81 19.09 27.90
CA LEU A 442 3.02 17.86 27.13
C LEU A 442 1.72 17.05 27.15
N THR A 443 1.08 16.93 25.99
CA THR A 443 -0.10 16.07 25.83
C THR A 443 0.33 14.72 25.33
N ILE A 444 -0.07 13.66 26.03
CA ILE A 444 0.17 12.27 25.68
C ILE A 444 -1.14 11.60 25.29
N SER A 445 -1.04 10.56 24.47
CA SER A 445 -2.14 9.62 24.22
C SER A 445 -1.76 8.26 24.78
N TYR A 446 -2.46 7.81 25.81
CA TYR A 446 -2.10 6.59 26.53
C TYR A 446 -2.09 5.32 25.64
N PRO A 447 -3.04 5.10 24.70
CA PRO A 447 -2.97 3.98 23.77
C PRO A 447 -1.68 3.95 22.93
N CYS A 448 -1.12 5.13 22.63
CA CYS A 448 0.13 5.27 21.90
C CYS A 448 1.34 4.97 22.81
N VAL A 449 1.36 5.58 24.00
CA VAL A 449 2.47 5.45 24.97
C VAL A 449 2.70 3.99 25.36
N MET A 450 1.65 3.24 25.69
CA MET A 450 1.78 1.83 26.11
C MET A 450 2.46 0.98 25.03
N LEU A 451 2.18 1.25 23.74
CA LEU A 451 2.79 0.53 22.62
C LEU A 451 4.22 0.99 22.35
N ASN A 452 4.49 2.30 22.43
CA ASN A 452 5.82 2.85 22.19
C ASN A 452 6.86 2.32 23.17
N VAL A 453 6.50 2.17 24.44
CA VAL A 453 7.40 1.65 25.47
C VAL A 453 7.72 0.18 25.20
N ASP A 454 6.72 -0.62 24.87
CA ASP A 454 6.90 -2.04 24.55
C ASP A 454 7.74 -2.23 23.27
N VAL A 455 7.52 -1.39 22.25
CA VAL A 455 8.36 -1.35 21.05
C VAL A 455 9.80 -1.00 21.40
N ALA A 456 10.02 0.06 22.18
CA ALA A 456 11.36 0.48 22.57
C ALA A 456 12.10 -0.64 23.33
N ARG A 457 11.45 -1.29 24.29
CA ARG A 457 12.07 -2.39 25.07
C ARG A 457 12.43 -3.60 24.21
N THR A 458 11.65 -3.90 23.18
CA THR A 458 11.84 -5.11 22.36
C THR A 458 12.66 -4.88 21.10
N ASN A 459 12.78 -3.64 20.62
CA ASN A 459 13.39 -3.32 19.33
C ASN A 459 14.58 -2.35 19.40
N THR A 460 14.93 -1.82 20.58
CA THR A 460 16.13 -0.99 20.73
C THR A 460 17.38 -1.75 20.29
N ASN A 461 18.21 -1.08 19.50
CA ASN A 461 19.50 -1.59 19.06
C ASN A 461 20.61 -1.03 19.95
N ASP A 462 21.01 -1.80 20.97
CA ASP A 462 22.13 -1.48 21.86
C ASP A 462 23.52 -1.73 21.25
N GLN A 463 23.57 -2.20 19.99
CA GLN A 463 24.81 -2.48 19.27
C GLN A 463 25.14 -1.39 18.24
N TYR A 464 24.40 -0.26 18.22
CA TYR A 464 24.57 0.77 17.21
C TYR A 464 25.93 1.45 17.33
N GLN A 465 26.81 1.28 16.33
CA GLN A 465 28.15 1.88 16.37
C GLN A 465 28.31 3.01 15.37
N THR A 466 28.92 4.10 15.83
CA THR A 466 29.23 5.27 15.02
C THR A 466 30.72 5.56 15.11
N LEU A 467 31.32 5.90 13.96
CA LEU A 467 32.73 6.28 13.88
C LEU A 467 32.92 7.66 14.52
N LYS A 468 33.68 7.73 15.61
CA LYS A 468 33.98 8.98 16.33
C LYS A 468 35.28 9.62 15.88
N ASP A 469 36.31 8.80 15.63
CA ASP A 469 37.59 9.28 15.10
C ASP A 469 37.96 8.47 13.84
N PRO A 470 37.90 9.08 12.64
CA PRO A 470 38.28 8.44 11.39
C PRO A 470 39.74 8.03 11.30
N VAL A 471 40.64 8.72 12.02
CA VAL A 471 42.10 8.47 11.93
C VAL A 471 42.47 7.23 12.73
N SER A 472 42.06 7.16 14.01
CA SER A 472 42.30 5.99 14.86
C SER A 472 41.30 4.85 14.65
N LYS A 473 40.27 5.07 13.81
CA LYS A 473 39.14 4.16 13.59
C LYS A 473 38.41 3.81 14.89
N LEU A 474 38.22 4.80 15.76
CA LEU A 474 37.53 4.63 17.04
C LEU A 474 36.01 4.70 16.85
N TYR A 475 35.30 3.69 17.31
CA TYR A 475 33.83 3.62 17.29
C TYR A 475 33.26 3.77 18.71
N THR A 476 32.11 4.44 18.81
CA THR A 476 31.30 4.50 20.03
C THR A 476 30.01 3.72 19.84
N THR A 477 29.60 2.96 20.86
CA THR A 477 28.34 2.21 20.87
C THR A 477 27.29 3.00 21.63
N ASN A 478 26.11 3.17 21.04
CA ASN A 478 24.95 3.81 21.64
C ASN A 478 23.71 2.93 21.40
N SER A 479 22.65 3.16 22.18
CA SER A 479 21.33 2.58 21.94
C SER A 479 20.53 3.44 20.96
N GLU A 480 19.95 2.82 19.93
CA GLU A 480 19.11 3.50 18.94
C GLU A 480 17.75 2.81 18.85
N CYS A 481 16.67 3.57 18.95
CA CYS A 481 15.33 3.17 18.54
C CYS A 481 14.60 4.41 18.03
N SER A 482 14.03 4.32 16.83
CA SER A 482 13.23 5.42 16.25
C SER A 482 11.86 4.96 15.80
N ILE A 483 11.41 3.81 16.28
CA ILE A 483 10.14 3.19 15.91
C ILE A 483 9.10 3.63 16.93
N GLU A 484 8.13 4.41 16.48
CA GLU A 484 7.07 4.97 17.32
C GLU A 484 5.73 4.83 16.59
N PHE A 485 4.72 4.40 17.33
CA PHE A 485 3.32 4.53 16.96
C PHE A 485 2.91 6.01 16.99
N GLU A 486 2.01 6.35 16.09
CA GLU A 486 1.14 7.52 16.10
C GLU A 486 -0.30 6.99 16.24
N VAL A 487 -1.18 7.83 16.80
CA VAL A 487 -2.60 7.52 16.94
C VAL A 487 -3.42 8.50 16.11
N ASP A 488 -4.32 7.98 15.30
CA ASP A 488 -5.33 8.75 14.58
C ASP A 488 -6.74 8.36 15.08
N GLY A 489 -7.59 9.36 15.26
CA GLY A 489 -8.94 9.22 15.83
C GLY A 489 -9.14 10.06 17.11
N PRO A 490 -10.23 9.83 17.86
CA PRO A 490 -11.26 8.83 17.59
C PRO A 490 -12.09 9.15 16.34
N TYR A 491 -12.58 8.12 15.67
CA TYR A 491 -13.45 8.22 14.49
C TYR A 491 -14.92 7.94 14.83
N LYS A 492 -15.82 8.46 14.00
CA LYS A 492 -17.27 8.26 14.16
C LYS A 492 -17.72 6.86 13.79
N ALA A 493 -17.23 6.35 12.67
CA ALA A 493 -17.66 5.07 12.14
C ALA A 493 -16.57 4.37 11.34
N MET A 494 -16.59 3.03 11.39
CA MET A 494 -15.80 2.16 10.52
C MET A 494 -16.68 1.01 10.02
N ILE A 495 -16.62 0.74 8.72
CA ILE A 495 -17.39 -0.31 8.06
C ILE A 495 -16.44 -1.27 7.34
N LEU A 496 -16.52 -2.56 7.69
CA LEU A 496 -15.73 -3.64 7.12
C LEU A 496 -16.65 -4.70 6.48
N PRO A 497 -16.45 -5.06 5.20
CA PRO A 497 -17.29 -6.02 4.50
C PRO A 497 -16.93 -7.47 4.85
N ALA A 498 -17.94 -8.34 4.87
CA ALA A 498 -17.75 -9.78 5.04
C ALA A 498 -17.50 -10.50 3.69
N SER A 499 -16.81 -11.64 3.73
CA SER A 499 -16.73 -12.55 2.57
C SER A 499 -18.04 -13.32 2.39
N LYS A 500 -18.21 -13.85 1.19
CA LYS A 500 -19.28 -14.80 0.85
C LYS A 500 -18.99 -16.21 1.33
N GLU A 501 -17.71 -16.53 1.41
CA GLU A 501 -17.23 -17.84 1.84
C GLU A 501 -17.11 -17.83 3.36
N GLU A 502 -17.76 -18.79 4.01
CA GLU A 502 -17.72 -18.96 5.46
C GLU A 502 -16.27 -19.11 5.94
N GLY A 503 -15.91 -18.38 7.00
CA GLY A 503 -14.56 -18.39 7.57
C GLY A 503 -13.50 -17.61 6.76
N ILE A 504 -13.87 -16.97 5.65
CA ILE A 504 -12.98 -16.07 4.90
C ILE A 504 -13.30 -14.62 5.25
N LEU A 505 -12.28 -13.82 5.51
CA LEU A 505 -12.41 -12.39 5.76
C LEU A 505 -11.73 -11.59 4.65
N ILE A 506 -12.27 -10.41 4.32
CA ILE A 506 -11.78 -9.60 3.21
C ILE A 506 -10.81 -8.54 3.72
N LYS A 507 -9.54 -8.70 3.37
CA LYS A 507 -8.47 -7.77 3.74
C LYS A 507 -8.48 -6.51 2.85
N LYS A 508 -7.98 -5.41 3.38
CA LYS A 508 -7.76 -4.11 2.68
C LYS A 508 -9.04 -3.50 2.09
N ARG A 509 -10.20 -3.75 2.70
CA ARG A 509 -11.48 -3.12 2.31
C ARG A 509 -12.18 -2.56 3.54
N TYR A 510 -12.27 -1.24 3.62
CA TYR A 510 -12.96 -0.56 4.72
C TYR A 510 -13.29 0.89 4.36
N ALA A 511 -14.29 1.43 5.04
CA ALA A 511 -14.70 2.83 4.98
C ALA A 511 -14.68 3.41 6.39
N VAL A 512 -14.08 4.59 6.57
CA VAL A 512 -13.93 5.26 7.87
C VAL A 512 -14.45 6.69 7.77
N PHE A 513 -15.16 7.15 8.79
CA PHE A 513 -15.78 8.46 8.86
C PHE A 513 -15.27 9.27 10.04
N ASN A 514 -15.01 10.55 9.80
CA ASN A 514 -14.69 11.54 10.84
C ASN A 514 -15.92 11.85 11.70
N GLU A 515 -15.70 12.48 12.85
CA GLU A 515 -16.76 12.96 13.77
C GLU A 515 -17.78 13.88 13.09
N ASP A 516 -17.34 14.70 12.13
CA ASP A 516 -18.23 15.58 11.34
C ASP A 516 -19.07 14.83 10.28
N GLY A 517 -18.91 13.51 10.15
CA GLY A 517 -19.58 12.68 9.17
C GLY A 517 -18.92 12.66 7.79
N THR A 518 -17.80 13.37 7.59
CA THR A 518 -17.06 13.30 6.33
C THR A 518 -16.29 11.99 6.20
N LEU A 519 -16.15 11.49 4.98
CA LEU A 519 -15.40 10.29 4.68
C LEU A 519 -13.89 10.55 4.91
N ALA A 520 -13.34 9.94 5.95
CA ALA A 520 -11.94 10.06 6.32
C ALA A 520 -11.06 9.20 5.40
N GLU A 521 -11.45 7.93 5.22
CA GLU A 521 -10.69 6.98 4.44
C GLU A 521 -11.57 5.94 3.77
N LEU A 522 -11.21 5.55 2.53
CA LEU A 522 -11.92 4.53 1.77
C LEU A 522 -10.92 3.67 0.99
N LYS A 523 -10.86 2.38 1.32
CA LYS A 523 -9.86 1.44 0.79
C LYS A 523 -10.49 0.26 0.08
N GLY A 524 -9.85 -0.15 -1.01
CA GLY A 524 -10.11 -1.42 -1.71
C GLY A 524 -11.44 -1.55 -2.45
N PHE A 525 -12.41 -0.68 -2.19
CA PHE A 525 -13.71 -0.67 -2.87
C PHE A 525 -13.64 -0.19 -4.32
N GLU A 526 -14.55 -0.73 -5.14
CA GLU A 526 -14.65 -0.53 -6.59
C GLU A 526 -14.79 0.94 -6.96
N ILE A 527 -15.47 1.76 -6.15
CA ILE A 527 -15.59 3.22 -6.33
C ILE A 527 -14.23 3.94 -6.50
N LYS A 528 -13.16 3.48 -5.85
CA LYS A 528 -11.80 4.04 -5.99
C LYS A 528 -10.99 3.40 -7.12
N ARG A 529 -11.43 2.27 -7.67
CA ARG A 529 -10.68 1.54 -8.71
C ARG A 529 -10.96 2.14 -10.09
N ARG A 530 -9.95 2.14 -10.95
CA ARG A 530 -10.11 2.50 -12.37
C ARG A 530 -10.74 1.30 -13.09
N GLY A 531 -11.83 1.52 -13.82
CA GLY A 531 -12.61 0.43 -14.42
C GLY A 531 -13.84 0.04 -13.59
N GLU A 532 -14.17 -1.26 -13.57
CA GLU A 532 -15.28 -1.88 -12.82
C GLU A 532 -16.68 -1.50 -13.33
N LEU A 533 -17.70 -2.20 -12.82
CA LEU A 533 -19.10 -1.99 -13.15
C LEU A 533 -19.61 -0.67 -12.54
N LYS A 534 -20.12 0.24 -13.38
CA LYS A 534 -20.51 1.58 -12.93
C LYS A 534 -21.66 1.55 -11.92
N LEU A 535 -22.62 0.65 -12.09
CA LEU A 535 -23.70 0.41 -11.13
C LEU A 535 -23.17 0.24 -9.69
N ILE A 536 -22.16 -0.62 -9.51
CA ILE A 536 -21.58 -0.92 -8.19
C ILE A 536 -20.92 0.31 -7.59
N LYS A 537 -20.26 1.13 -8.41
CA LYS A 537 -19.61 2.36 -7.96
C LYS A 537 -20.62 3.37 -7.43
N VAL A 538 -21.75 3.53 -8.14
CA VAL A 538 -22.82 4.45 -7.73
C VAL A 538 -23.53 3.93 -6.49
N PHE A 539 -23.85 2.62 -6.47
CA PHE A 539 -24.39 1.97 -5.27
C PHE A 539 -23.49 2.18 -4.04
N GLN A 540 -22.18 1.95 -4.19
CA GLN A 540 -21.21 2.18 -3.11
C GLN A 540 -21.19 3.63 -2.65
N ALA A 541 -21.21 4.59 -3.58
CA ALA A 541 -21.22 6.01 -3.24
C ALA A 541 -22.44 6.40 -2.39
N GLU A 542 -23.60 5.82 -2.68
CA GLU A 542 -24.84 6.11 -1.96
C GLU A 542 -24.97 5.34 -0.64
N VAL A 543 -24.51 4.09 -0.60
CA VAL A 543 -24.70 3.22 0.58
C VAL A 543 -23.80 3.63 1.74
N PHE A 544 -22.58 4.13 1.48
CA PHE A 544 -21.62 4.46 2.53
C PHE A 544 -22.13 5.56 3.47
N ASP A 545 -22.77 6.60 2.93
CA ASP A 545 -23.42 7.66 3.71
C ASP A 545 -24.54 7.10 4.61
N LYS A 546 -25.27 6.08 4.14
CA LYS A 546 -26.38 5.48 4.90
C LYS A 546 -25.99 4.72 6.15
N PHE A 547 -24.74 4.29 6.27
CA PHE A 547 -24.24 3.68 7.50
C PHE A 547 -24.20 4.66 8.70
N LEU A 548 -24.26 5.97 8.46
CA LEU A 548 -24.29 6.98 9.53
C LEU A 548 -25.70 7.24 10.08
N HIS A 549 -26.74 6.64 9.50
CA HIS A 549 -28.13 6.83 9.94
C HIS A 549 -28.57 5.71 10.91
N GLY A 550 -29.67 5.95 11.63
CA GLY A 550 -30.21 5.03 12.65
C GLY A 550 -29.57 5.23 14.03
N SER A 551 -30.36 4.97 15.07
CA SER A 551 -29.96 5.07 16.48
C SER A 551 -29.59 3.72 17.10
N THR A 552 -29.97 2.62 16.42
CA THR A 552 -29.53 1.26 16.75
C THR A 552 -28.84 0.61 15.54
N LEU A 553 -28.17 -0.52 15.76
CA LEU A 553 -27.53 -1.27 14.68
C LEU A 553 -28.57 -1.78 13.67
N GLU A 554 -29.75 -2.20 14.13
CA GLU A 554 -30.86 -2.66 13.29
C GLU A 554 -31.41 -1.51 12.42
N GLU A 555 -31.60 -0.32 13.01
CA GLU A 555 -32.05 0.85 12.26
C GLU A 555 -31.02 1.30 11.22
N CYS A 556 -29.72 1.22 11.55
CA CYS A 556 -28.64 1.48 10.62
C CYS A 556 -28.70 0.51 9.42
N TYR A 557 -28.80 -0.79 9.67
CA TYR A 557 -28.96 -1.77 8.60
C TYR A 557 -30.27 -1.59 7.81
N ALA A 558 -31.36 -1.15 8.45
CA ALA A 558 -32.62 -0.86 7.75
C ALA A 558 -32.48 0.33 6.79
N ALA A 559 -31.77 1.39 7.19
CA ALA A 559 -31.49 2.54 6.34
C ALA A 559 -30.63 2.15 5.12
N VAL A 560 -29.61 1.32 5.35
CA VAL A 560 -28.77 0.74 4.30
C VAL A 560 -29.57 -0.18 3.37
N ALA A 561 -30.43 -1.03 3.92
CA ALA A 561 -31.28 -1.96 3.18
C ALA A 561 -32.27 -1.23 2.27
N SER A 562 -32.78 -0.06 2.68
CA SER A 562 -33.65 0.77 1.84
C SER A 562 -32.96 1.18 0.53
N VAL A 563 -31.68 1.57 0.59
CA VAL A 563 -30.88 1.88 -0.61
C VAL A 563 -30.65 0.63 -1.45
N ALA A 564 -30.28 -0.48 -0.82
CA ALA A 564 -30.08 -1.75 -1.51
C ALA A 564 -31.36 -2.20 -2.25
N ASN A 565 -32.52 -2.15 -1.60
CA ASN A 565 -33.80 -2.51 -2.21
C ASN A 565 -34.15 -1.62 -3.40
N ARG A 566 -33.92 -0.29 -3.31
CA ARG A 566 -34.15 0.60 -4.45
C ARG A 566 -33.30 0.23 -5.67
N TRP A 567 -32.04 -0.15 -5.46
CA TRP A 567 -31.17 -0.62 -6.54
C TRP A 567 -31.58 -2.00 -7.06
N LEU A 568 -32.06 -2.90 -6.19
CA LEU A 568 -32.64 -4.18 -6.61
C LEU A 568 -33.92 -3.99 -7.42
N ASP A 569 -34.81 -3.09 -7.01
CA ASP A 569 -36.04 -2.77 -7.72
C ASP A 569 -35.74 -2.30 -9.15
N LEU A 570 -34.70 -1.47 -9.35
CA LEU A 570 -34.23 -1.05 -10.68
C LEU A 570 -33.72 -2.23 -11.54
N LEU A 571 -33.14 -3.25 -10.92
CA LEU A 571 -32.69 -4.45 -11.64
C LEU A 571 -33.85 -5.40 -11.95
N ASP A 572 -34.77 -5.56 -11.01
CA ASP A 572 -35.92 -6.47 -11.10
C ASP A 572 -37.01 -5.93 -12.04
N ASN A 573 -37.27 -4.61 -12.01
CA ASN A 573 -38.18 -3.92 -12.92
C ASN A 573 -37.60 -3.72 -14.33
N GLN A 574 -36.38 -4.20 -14.53
CA GLN A 574 -35.71 -4.15 -15.80
C GLN A 574 -35.36 -2.75 -16.30
N GLY A 575 -35.01 -1.82 -15.39
CA GLY A 575 -34.62 -0.46 -15.74
C GLY A 575 -35.68 0.31 -16.54
N ILE A 576 -36.96 -0.09 -16.46
CA ILE A 576 -38.05 0.48 -17.25
C ILE A 576 -38.26 1.97 -16.98
N ASP A 577 -37.90 2.42 -15.78
CA ASP A 577 -38.08 3.78 -15.30
C ASP A 577 -36.87 4.69 -15.59
N ILE A 578 -35.83 4.20 -16.28
CA ILE A 578 -34.63 4.97 -16.65
C ILE A 578 -34.43 5.00 -18.16
N SER A 579 -33.74 6.03 -18.66
CA SER A 579 -33.47 6.14 -20.09
C SER A 579 -32.46 5.08 -20.56
N ASP A 580 -32.58 4.64 -21.82
CA ASP A 580 -31.66 3.64 -22.40
C ASP A 580 -30.18 4.05 -22.28
N SER A 581 -29.88 5.35 -22.43
CA SER A 581 -28.52 5.88 -22.28
C SER A 581 -28.00 5.81 -20.85
N GLU A 582 -28.84 6.12 -19.86
CA GLU A 582 -28.49 6.00 -18.44
C GLU A 582 -28.35 4.54 -18.02
N LEU A 583 -29.27 3.68 -18.45
CA LEU A 583 -29.21 2.24 -18.21
C LEU A 583 -27.91 1.66 -18.75
N LEU A 584 -27.58 1.93 -20.02
CA LEU A 584 -26.34 1.50 -20.67
C LEU A 584 -25.11 2.00 -19.90
N GLY A 585 -25.17 3.25 -19.40
CA GLY A 585 -24.15 3.81 -18.51
C GLY A 585 -23.95 3.00 -17.23
N PHE A 586 -25.04 2.65 -16.53
CA PHE A 586 -24.98 1.89 -15.27
C PHE A 586 -24.51 0.45 -15.46
N ILE A 587 -25.04 -0.26 -16.45
CA ILE A 587 -24.74 -1.69 -16.68
C ILE A 587 -23.41 -1.91 -17.42
N SER A 588 -22.77 -0.83 -17.89
CA SER A 588 -21.46 -0.93 -18.53
C SER A 588 -20.35 -1.16 -17.51
N GLU A 589 -19.50 -2.12 -17.84
CA GLU A 589 -18.22 -2.34 -17.18
C GLU A 589 -17.12 -1.73 -18.05
N SER A 590 -16.10 -1.17 -17.40
CA SER A 590 -14.93 -0.64 -18.10
C SER A 590 -13.65 -1.31 -17.62
N SER A 591 -12.78 -1.64 -18.58
CA SER A 591 -11.47 -2.24 -18.30
C SER A 591 -10.43 -1.68 -19.27
N THR A 592 -9.22 -1.41 -18.78
CA THR A 592 -8.13 -0.89 -19.60
C THR A 592 -7.10 -1.97 -19.85
N MET A 593 -6.83 -2.26 -21.12
CA MET A 593 -5.83 -3.25 -21.51
C MET A 593 -4.41 -2.70 -21.29
N SER A 594 -3.60 -3.45 -20.54
CA SER A 594 -2.22 -3.04 -20.21
C SER A 594 -1.22 -3.21 -21.36
N LYS A 595 -1.56 -4.03 -22.35
CA LYS A 595 -0.75 -4.36 -23.53
C LYS A 595 -1.61 -4.25 -24.79
N SER A 596 -0.98 -4.34 -25.97
CA SER A 596 -1.72 -4.41 -27.24
C SER A 596 -2.51 -5.73 -27.33
N LEU A 597 -3.55 -5.78 -28.18
CA LEU A 597 -4.33 -7.00 -28.37
C LEU A 597 -3.47 -8.20 -28.83
N VAL A 598 -2.46 -7.94 -29.66
CA VAL A 598 -1.53 -8.96 -30.17
C VAL A 598 -0.73 -9.60 -29.03
N ASP A 599 -0.27 -8.81 -28.06
CA ASP A 599 0.53 -9.29 -26.93
C ASP A 599 -0.27 -10.17 -25.95
N TYR A 600 -1.61 -10.07 -25.95
CA TYR A 600 -2.48 -10.93 -25.15
C TYR A 600 -2.67 -12.32 -25.76
N GLY A 601 -2.43 -12.49 -27.06
CA GLY A 601 -2.51 -13.78 -27.76
C GLY A 601 -3.86 -14.49 -27.58
N GLU A 602 -3.83 -15.72 -27.07
CA GLU A 602 -5.01 -16.57 -26.87
C GLU A 602 -5.68 -16.41 -25.48
N GLN A 603 -5.24 -15.44 -24.67
CA GLN A 603 -5.85 -15.23 -23.36
C GLN A 603 -7.34 -14.84 -23.50
N LYS A 604 -8.20 -15.48 -22.70
CA LYS A 604 -9.64 -15.22 -22.69
C LYS A 604 -9.99 -14.27 -21.54
N SER A 605 -10.57 -13.13 -21.86
CA SER A 605 -11.17 -12.19 -20.90
C SER A 605 -12.22 -11.33 -21.60
N CYS A 606 -13.12 -10.72 -20.83
CA CYS A 606 -14.12 -9.80 -21.40
C CYS A 606 -13.45 -8.67 -22.20
N ALA A 607 -12.41 -8.04 -21.65
CA ALA A 607 -11.66 -6.98 -22.32
C ALA A 607 -11.04 -7.44 -23.66
N VAL A 608 -10.45 -8.64 -23.72
CA VAL A 608 -9.88 -9.18 -24.96
C VAL A 608 -10.98 -9.42 -26.01
N THR A 609 -12.12 -9.99 -25.60
CA THR A 609 -13.26 -10.19 -26.52
C THR A 609 -13.83 -8.87 -27.00
N THR A 610 -14.00 -7.88 -26.12
CA THR A 610 -14.43 -6.53 -26.48
C THR A 610 -13.47 -5.89 -27.47
N ALA A 611 -12.16 -5.99 -27.26
CA ALA A 611 -11.16 -5.49 -28.19
C ALA A 611 -11.25 -6.16 -29.56
N LYS A 612 -11.37 -7.49 -29.62
CA LYS A 612 -11.57 -8.23 -30.89
C LYS A 612 -12.83 -7.74 -31.63
N ARG A 613 -13.95 -7.62 -30.92
CA ARG A 613 -15.21 -7.12 -31.50
C ARG A 613 -15.12 -5.66 -31.94
N LEU A 614 -14.39 -4.81 -31.22
CA LEU A 614 -14.12 -3.43 -31.64
C LEU A 614 -13.24 -3.38 -32.89
N ALA A 615 -12.25 -4.27 -33.02
CA ALA A 615 -11.43 -4.38 -34.22
C ALA A 615 -12.25 -4.83 -35.44
N GLU A 616 -13.13 -5.82 -35.25
CA GLU A 616 -14.06 -6.28 -36.29
C GLU A 616 -15.08 -5.19 -36.68
N PHE A 617 -15.53 -4.38 -35.72
CA PHE A 617 -16.59 -3.40 -35.91
C PHE A 617 -16.10 -2.03 -36.42
N LEU A 618 -15.00 -1.52 -35.86
CA LEU A 618 -14.44 -0.19 -36.13
C LEU A 618 -13.10 -0.24 -36.89
N GLY A 619 -12.54 -1.43 -37.12
CA GLY A 619 -11.28 -1.67 -37.81
C GLY A 619 -10.07 -1.85 -36.89
N ASP A 620 -9.07 -2.59 -37.38
CA ASP A 620 -7.86 -2.98 -36.63
C ASP A 620 -7.05 -1.80 -36.09
N SER A 621 -7.19 -0.60 -36.67
CA SER A 621 -6.48 0.59 -36.21
C SER A 621 -6.78 0.93 -34.74
N MET A 622 -7.97 0.58 -34.24
CA MET A 622 -8.40 0.87 -32.86
C MET A 622 -7.68 0.04 -31.79
N VAL A 623 -7.10 -1.11 -32.15
CA VAL A 623 -6.55 -2.09 -31.18
C VAL A 623 -5.03 -2.25 -31.25
N LYS A 624 -4.35 -1.41 -32.04
CA LYS A 624 -2.89 -1.48 -32.24
C LYS A 624 -2.13 -1.05 -31.00
N ASP A 625 -2.59 -0.01 -30.32
CA ASP A 625 -1.88 0.58 -29.20
C ASP A 625 -2.25 -0.08 -27.86
N LYS A 626 -1.29 -0.05 -26.93
CA LYS A 626 -1.53 -0.39 -25.52
C LYS A 626 -2.43 0.64 -24.86
N GLY A 627 -3.18 0.24 -23.83
CA GLY A 627 -4.03 1.16 -23.07
C GLY A 627 -5.45 1.30 -23.62
N LEU A 628 -5.87 0.42 -24.54
CA LEU A 628 -7.23 0.41 -25.06
C LEU A 628 -8.25 0.36 -23.92
N HIS A 629 -9.19 1.29 -23.94
CA HIS A 629 -10.31 1.33 -23.02
C HIS A 629 -11.46 0.48 -23.57
N CYS A 630 -11.69 -0.68 -22.95
CA CYS A 630 -12.76 -1.60 -23.32
C CYS A 630 -13.96 -1.32 -22.41
N GLN A 631 -14.99 -0.70 -22.98
CA GLN A 631 -16.29 -0.55 -22.32
C GLN A 631 -17.28 -1.55 -22.92
N TYR A 632 -17.85 -2.40 -22.08
CA TYR A 632 -18.70 -3.50 -22.53
C TYR A 632 -19.85 -3.80 -21.57
N ILE A 633 -20.82 -4.54 -22.09
CA ILE A 633 -21.88 -5.21 -21.34
C ILE A 633 -21.79 -6.72 -21.58
N VAL A 634 -22.38 -7.55 -20.72
CA VAL A 634 -22.31 -9.02 -20.84
C VAL A 634 -23.65 -9.57 -21.30
N ALA A 635 -23.79 -9.91 -22.58
CA ALA A 635 -25.04 -10.46 -23.13
C ALA A 635 -25.46 -11.77 -22.45
N ARG A 636 -26.76 -12.07 -22.32
CA ARG A 636 -27.24 -13.37 -21.80
C ARG A 636 -26.97 -14.51 -22.77
N GLU A 637 -27.20 -14.25 -24.05
CA GLU A 637 -27.00 -15.22 -25.13
C GLU A 637 -25.56 -15.15 -25.69
N PRO A 638 -25.01 -16.26 -26.19
CA PRO A 638 -25.56 -17.62 -26.14
C PRO A 638 -25.43 -18.26 -24.74
N GLN A 639 -26.53 -18.79 -24.22
CA GLN A 639 -26.53 -19.49 -22.92
C GLN A 639 -25.55 -20.67 -22.90
N GLY A 640 -24.94 -20.92 -21.76
CA GLY A 640 -23.94 -21.98 -21.58
C GLY A 640 -22.50 -21.60 -21.99
N THR A 641 -22.29 -20.43 -22.62
CA THR A 641 -20.94 -19.94 -22.94
C THR A 641 -20.32 -19.13 -21.79
N PRO A 642 -18.98 -19.18 -21.64
CA PRO A 642 -18.28 -18.40 -20.62
C PRO A 642 -18.57 -16.89 -20.72
N VAL A 643 -18.64 -16.20 -19.59
CA VAL A 643 -18.86 -14.73 -19.51
C VAL A 643 -17.91 -13.95 -20.42
N SER A 644 -16.64 -14.38 -20.48
CA SER A 644 -15.61 -13.74 -21.31
C SER A 644 -15.95 -13.70 -22.79
N GLU A 645 -16.75 -14.64 -23.29
CA GLU A 645 -17.12 -14.73 -24.71
C GLU A 645 -18.41 -13.95 -25.03
N ARG A 646 -19.14 -13.50 -24.01
CA ARG A 646 -20.42 -12.78 -24.12
C ARG A 646 -20.28 -11.25 -23.99
N ALA A 647 -19.06 -10.73 -23.86
CA ALA A 647 -18.80 -9.29 -23.73
C ALA A 647 -19.06 -8.52 -25.03
N VAL A 648 -20.04 -7.62 -25.04
CA VAL A 648 -20.45 -6.80 -26.19
C VAL A 648 -19.98 -5.35 -26.00
N PRO A 649 -19.24 -4.76 -26.95
CA PRO A 649 -18.83 -3.35 -26.87
C PRO A 649 -20.04 -2.40 -26.81
N VAL A 650 -19.98 -1.42 -25.89
CA VAL A 650 -21.04 -0.40 -25.74
C VAL A 650 -21.20 0.44 -27.01
N ALA A 651 -20.11 0.70 -27.72
CA ALA A 651 -20.08 1.49 -28.95
C ALA A 651 -21.06 1.00 -30.04
N ILE A 652 -21.44 -0.29 -30.03
CA ILE A 652 -22.42 -0.83 -30.98
C ILE A 652 -23.79 -0.15 -30.82
N PHE A 653 -24.21 0.11 -29.57
CA PHE A 653 -25.52 0.71 -29.27
C PHE A 653 -25.58 2.22 -29.54
N GLU A 654 -24.43 2.85 -29.80
CA GLU A 654 -24.31 4.28 -30.09
C GLU A 654 -24.24 4.56 -31.61
N THR A 655 -24.29 3.52 -32.46
CA THR A 655 -24.23 3.63 -33.93
C THR A 655 -25.59 3.58 -34.62
N ASP A 656 -25.64 3.97 -35.91
CA ASP A 656 -26.88 4.00 -36.69
C ASP A 656 -27.55 2.61 -36.82
N ALA A 657 -28.89 2.61 -36.93
CA ALA A 657 -29.74 1.42 -36.90
C ALA A 657 -29.36 0.30 -37.91
N GLY A 658 -28.75 0.66 -39.05
CA GLY A 658 -28.27 -0.31 -40.05
C GLY A 658 -27.07 -1.14 -39.58
N ASN A 659 -26.14 -0.53 -38.84
CA ASN A 659 -24.96 -1.20 -38.29
C ASN A 659 -25.30 -2.04 -37.05
N ILE A 660 -26.28 -1.58 -36.26
CA ILE A 660 -26.86 -2.33 -35.14
C ILE A 660 -27.44 -3.67 -35.65
N PHE A 661 -28.16 -3.67 -36.78
CA PHE A 661 -28.78 -4.90 -37.31
C PHE A 661 -27.75 -5.95 -37.74
N HIS A 662 -26.62 -5.53 -38.32
CA HIS A 662 -25.52 -6.42 -38.71
C HIS A 662 -24.76 -6.95 -37.47
N ALA A 663 -24.45 -6.08 -36.51
CA ALA A 663 -23.79 -6.46 -35.26
C ALA A 663 -24.66 -7.40 -34.40
N ASN A 664 -25.97 -7.16 -34.34
CA ASN A 664 -26.92 -8.03 -33.62
C ASN A 664 -26.98 -9.44 -34.20
N ARG A 665 -26.83 -9.58 -35.54
CA ARG A 665 -26.84 -10.87 -36.24
C ARG A 665 -25.50 -11.62 -36.11
N CYS A 666 -24.37 -10.91 -36.11
CA CYS A 666 -23.04 -11.50 -35.95
C CYS A 666 -22.72 -11.91 -34.50
N PHE A 667 -23.21 -11.15 -33.50
CA PHE A 667 -22.87 -11.34 -32.09
C PHE A 667 -24.02 -11.87 -31.22
N CYS A 668 -25.14 -12.29 -31.85
CA CYS A 668 -26.33 -12.84 -31.19
C CYS A 668 -26.87 -11.95 -30.05
N ILE A 669 -26.98 -10.64 -30.29
CA ILE A 669 -27.43 -9.66 -29.30
C ILE A 669 -28.98 -9.65 -29.31
N PRO A 670 -29.68 -10.13 -28.27
CA PRO A 670 -31.12 -9.95 -28.16
C PRO A 670 -31.43 -8.51 -27.69
N LYS A 671 -32.71 -8.09 -27.68
CA LYS A 671 -33.15 -6.78 -27.13
C LYS A 671 -32.42 -6.46 -25.82
N LEU A 672 -32.07 -5.18 -25.60
CA LEU A 672 -31.24 -4.64 -24.50
C LEU A 672 -31.43 -5.32 -23.13
N PHE A 673 -32.65 -5.76 -22.81
CA PHE A 673 -32.95 -6.38 -21.53
C PHE A 673 -32.66 -7.89 -21.40
N ASN A 674 -32.54 -8.61 -22.51
CA ASN A 674 -32.07 -10.00 -22.50
C ASN A 674 -30.52 -10.07 -22.42
N LEU A 675 -29.88 -9.08 -21.80
CA LEU A 675 -28.41 -8.92 -21.74
C LEU A 675 -27.86 -8.95 -20.31
N LEU A 676 -28.56 -9.53 -19.33
CA LEU A 676 -28.07 -9.58 -17.95
C LEU A 676 -28.13 -11.02 -17.39
N THR A 677 -26.97 -11.66 -17.24
CA THR A 677 -26.79 -12.75 -16.27
C THR A 677 -26.16 -12.19 -15.00
N PHE A 678 -26.98 -11.74 -14.05
CA PHE A 678 -26.53 -11.32 -12.72
C PHE A 678 -26.01 -12.47 -11.85
N SER A 679 -26.14 -13.73 -12.27
CA SER A 679 -25.58 -14.89 -11.56
C SER A 679 -24.04 -14.90 -11.51
N CYS A 680 -23.37 -14.05 -12.29
CA CYS A 680 -21.91 -13.99 -12.37
C CYS A 680 -21.30 -12.86 -11.53
N TYR A 681 -22.11 -11.95 -10.97
CA TYR A 681 -21.63 -10.92 -10.05
C TYR A 681 -21.89 -11.36 -8.62
N PRO A 682 -20.94 -11.08 -7.71
CA PRO A 682 -21.20 -11.30 -6.32
C PRO A 682 -22.41 -10.44 -5.90
N ARG A 683 -23.58 -11.06 -5.60
CA ARG A 683 -24.61 -10.42 -4.75
C ARG A 683 -23.91 -9.83 -3.52
N ILE A 684 -23.85 -8.50 -3.43
CA ILE A 684 -23.16 -7.80 -2.34
C ILE A 684 -23.83 -8.16 -1.03
#